data_AF-A0A4U1BVT7-F1
#
_entry.id   AF-A0A4U1BVT7-F1
#
_cell.length_a   1.000
_cell.length_b   1.000
_cell.length_c   1.000
_cell.angle_alpha   90.00
_cell.angle_beta   90.00
_cell.angle_gamma   90.00
#
_symmetry.space_group_name_H-M   'P 1'
#
loop_
_entity.id
_entity.type
_entity.pdbx_description
1 polymer ?
#
loop_
_entity_poly.entity_id
_entity_poly.type
_entity_poly.pdbx_seq_one_letter_code
_entity_poly.pdbx_strand_id
1 'polypeptide(L)'
;MEFIESKKWIDNFKRKWLIFSLLRLLMLSGAIALVGATLISHFSSISFLLILPILWLIVLVFLWIINPKGIEIKDISTYLDQQFPVLEESSALVLQPSNSLSFLQKLQASKVNELLPQLAQPKEPISKLKSGFLFLFIGLSISFLMTKLPVKSEFMDTGSSASAKAKLLTDSIPSEIERLSVQILAPAYTKLGSRNQNQFTLKVPIGATVNWKITTNQSVKEINFIFNDSQVIGLKPLNKEKTEWATQKILKQTGFYQVELDGKRSDLYEIAVVLDLPVAIKVNKPAQQSVIDFGQPQQVNLQVLLTDDYGISDAFIAATVTSGKGEGVSFKEQKIAFNKAVSGKQQALNQLINLRALGMKPGDELYFYVKAKDNFGQESRSDIYIVSIQDTSELMSLTGLASGVNLVPEYFRSQRQIIIDTEKLLKEKASITDTEFKNRSNNLGIDQKLLRLRYGKFLGEESETYGAEGKVEEHSADDGHNHSKEENVKFGDVQALMDEYAHKHDNAEDAGFFEPELKSKLKATLTEMWSAELRLRTYKPQEALPFEYKALRLLKDLQQSSRAYVAKTTVKTSPLKDEKRLTGELDKITNPVNNAMLITTDQKAANLKKAIAVLEQLKQKPQLSVIDKRMLNTAQIELITAASKSPSAYLPALKLMKKTVNGEVKINNSEIDLIENALQKLLGNVQPLPQAGSGVAASSLGKSYFQNLKNGKQ
;
A
#
# COMPACT_ATOMS: atom_id res chain seq x y z
N MET A 1 -34.51 16.38 17.48
CA MET A 1 -35.57 15.42 17.90
C MET A 1 -36.09 14.64 16.68
N GLU A 2 -35.25 14.32 15.68
CA GLU A 2 -35.74 14.19 14.30
C GLU A 2 -36.10 12.78 13.79
N PHE A 3 -35.83 11.67 14.49
CA PHE A 3 -36.10 10.32 13.93
C PHE A 3 -36.73 9.31 14.92
N ILE A 4 -37.59 9.79 15.83
CA ILE A 4 -38.11 8.99 16.95
C ILE A 4 -38.99 7.82 16.48
N GLU A 5 -39.83 8.04 15.47
CA GLU A 5 -40.83 7.07 15.02
C GLU A 5 -40.20 5.85 14.34
N SER A 6 -39.28 6.09 13.40
CA SER A 6 -38.52 5.04 12.73
C SER A 6 -37.63 4.26 13.70
N LYS A 7 -37.01 4.95 14.67
CA LYS A 7 -36.23 4.27 15.72
C LYS A 7 -37.11 3.34 16.57
N LYS A 8 -38.30 3.79 16.99
CA LYS A 8 -39.28 2.96 17.70
C LYS A 8 -39.73 1.75 16.86
N TRP A 9 -39.90 1.93 15.56
CA TRP A 9 -40.27 0.84 14.65
C TRP A 9 -39.18 -0.25 14.61
N ILE A 10 -37.91 0.15 14.44
CA ILE A 10 -36.75 -0.76 14.45
C ILE A 10 -36.63 -1.48 15.80
N ASP A 11 -36.76 -0.74 16.91
CA ASP A 11 -36.69 -1.29 18.27
C ASP A 11 -37.82 -2.30 18.55
N ASN A 12 -39.04 -2.02 18.08
CA ASN A 12 -40.16 -2.94 18.24
C ASN A 12 -39.95 -4.23 17.43
N PHE A 13 -39.42 -4.12 16.21
CA PHE A 13 -39.08 -5.29 15.40
C PHE A 13 -37.95 -6.11 16.05
N LYS A 14 -36.94 -5.46 16.63
CA LYS A 14 -35.89 -6.11 17.45
C LYS A 14 -36.45 -6.94 18.58
N ARG A 15 -37.34 -6.34 19.38
CA ARG A 15 -37.97 -7.01 20.52
C ARG A 15 -38.75 -8.25 20.07
N LYS A 16 -39.56 -8.14 19.01
CA LYS A 16 -40.29 -9.28 18.44
C LYS A 16 -39.34 -10.39 17.99
N TRP A 17 -38.25 -10.05 17.29
CA TRP A 17 -37.27 -11.03 16.83
C TRP A 17 -36.61 -11.75 18.01
N LEU A 18 -36.17 -11.02 19.03
CA LEU A 18 -35.57 -11.60 20.24
C LEU A 18 -36.53 -12.57 20.94
N ILE A 19 -37.79 -12.17 21.12
CA ILE A 19 -38.82 -13.03 21.75
C ILE A 19 -39.00 -14.32 20.95
N PHE A 20 -39.13 -14.25 19.62
CA PHE A 20 -39.30 -15.45 18.79
C PHE A 20 -38.04 -16.32 18.73
N SER A 21 -36.86 -15.72 18.76
CA SER A 21 -35.60 -16.46 18.81
C SER A 21 -35.44 -17.20 20.14
N LEU A 22 -35.80 -16.57 21.26
CA LEU A 22 -35.78 -17.18 22.59
C LEU A 22 -36.80 -18.33 22.68
N LEU A 23 -38.02 -18.12 22.17
CA LEU A 23 -39.04 -19.17 22.13
C LEU A 23 -38.60 -20.37 21.28
N ARG A 24 -37.95 -20.12 20.13
CA ARG A 24 -37.34 -21.18 19.32
C ARG A 24 -36.24 -21.93 20.08
N LEU A 25 -35.38 -21.22 20.81
CA LEU A 25 -34.29 -21.82 21.59
C LEU A 25 -34.85 -22.75 22.67
N LEU A 26 -35.89 -22.31 23.39
CA LEU A 26 -36.59 -23.12 24.39
C LEU A 26 -37.17 -24.41 23.79
N MET A 27 -37.76 -24.33 22.59
CA MET A 27 -38.30 -25.50 21.90
C MET A 27 -37.21 -26.47 21.45
N LEU A 28 -36.09 -25.97 20.93
CA LEU A 28 -34.99 -26.80 20.45
C LEU A 28 -34.24 -27.48 21.60
N SER A 29 -33.96 -26.74 22.68
CA SER A 29 -33.39 -27.32 23.90
C SER A 29 -34.33 -28.36 24.49
N GLY A 30 -35.64 -28.09 24.49
CA GLY A 30 -36.67 -29.04 24.92
C GLY A 30 -36.65 -30.33 24.10
N ALA A 31 -36.59 -30.23 22.77
CA ALA A 31 -36.55 -31.38 21.86
C ALA A 31 -35.34 -32.27 22.11
N ILE A 32 -34.14 -31.68 22.19
CA ILE A 32 -32.89 -32.40 22.44
C ILE A 32 -32.90 -33.02 23.84
N ALA A 33 -33.39 -32.27 24.83
CA ALA A 33 -33.43 -32.75 26.19
C ALA A 33 -34.38 -33.92 26.38
N LEU A 34 -35.50 -33.90 25.67
CA LEU A 34 -36.49 -34.96 25.69
C LEU A 34 -35.92 -36.26 25.11
N VAL A 35 -35.24 -36.20 23.95
CA VAL A 35 -34.57 -37.37 23.35
C VAL A 35 -33.44 -37.88 24.24
N GLY A 36 -32.57 -37.00 24.74
CA GLY A 36 -31.44 -37.36 25.60
C GLY A 36 -31.87 -37.97 26.94
N ALA A 37 -32.88 -37.37 27.59
CA ALA A 37 -33.43 -37.91 28.83
C ALA A 37 -34.06 -39.29 28.60
N THR A 38 -34.77 -39.51 27.48
CA THR A 38 -35.28 -40.86 27.18
C THR A 38 -34.18 -41.86 26.94
N LEU A 39 -33.12 -41.51 26.19
CA LEU A 39 -31.97 -42.38 25.98
C LEU A 39 -31.33 -42.78 27.32
N ILE A 40 -31.05 -41.81 28.19
CA ILE A 40 -30.41 -42.08 29.48
C ILE A 40 -31.31 -42.93 30.37
N SER A 41 -32.60 -42.63 30.46
CA SER A 41 -33.55 -43.44 31.23
C SER A 41 -33.76 -44.85 30.65
N HIS A 42 -33.44 -45.05 29.38
CA HIS A 42 -33.55 -46.35 28.71
C HIS A 42 -32.35 -47.26 29.02
N PHE A 43 -31.17 -46.69 29.24
CA PHE A 43 -29.94 -47.43 29.58
C PHE A 43 -29.60 -47.43 31.08
N SER A 44 -30.11 -46.48 31.86
CA SER A 44 -29.85 -46.36 33.31
C SER A 44 -31.14 -46.45 34.13
N SER A 45 -31.07 -46.99 35.34
CA SER A 45 -32.22 -47.12 36.25
C SER A 45 -32.69 -45.80 36.88
N ILE A 46 -32.32 -44.65 36.31
CA ILE A 46 -32.61 -43.32 36.84
C ILE A 46 -33.96 -42.83 36.27
N SER A 47 -34.79 -42.21 37.11
CA SER A 47 -36.13 -41.78 36.70
C SER A 47 -36.08 -40.63 35.68
N PHE A 48 -36.90 -40.75 34.63
CA PHE A 48 -37.03 -39.74 33.56
C PHE A 48 -37.41 -38.35 34.09
N LEU A 49 -38.26 -38.31 35.13
CA LEU A 49 -38.73 -37.07 35.75
C LEU A 49 -37.61 -36.27 36.44
N LEU A 50 -36.55 -36.93 36.90
CA LEU A 50 -35.39 -36.24 37.50
C LEU A 50 -34.37 -35.80 36.44
N ILE A 51 -34.16 -36.60 35.39
CA ILE A 51 -33.15 -36.31 34.36
C ILE A 51 -33.58 -35.18 33.43
N LEU A 52 -34.86 -35.15 33.01
CA LEU A 52 -35.36 -34.20 32.03
C LEU A 52 -35.10 -32.72 32.40
N PRO A 53 -35.45 -32.21 33.60
CA PRO A 53 -35.23 -30.80 33.91
C PRO A 53 -33.75 -30.43 33.99
N ILE A 54 -32.90 -31.34 34.50
CA ILE A 54 -31.46 -31.14 34.60
C ILE A 54 -30.85 -31.06 33.20
N LEU A 55 -31.17 -32.02 32.34
CA LEU A 55 -30.63 -32.08 30.99
C LEU A 55 -31.17 -30.95 30.12
N TRP A 56 -32.42 -30.53 30.31
CA TRP A 56 -32.98 -29.36 29.66
C TRP A 56 -32.26 -28.08 30.05
N LEU A 57 -31.95 -27.88 31.33
CA LEU A 57 -31.19 -26.73 31.80
C LEU A 57 -29.75 -26.73 31.24
N ILE A 58 -29.08 -27.89 31.24
CA ILE A 58 -27.73 -28.03 30.68
C ILE A 58 -27.72 -27.70 29.18
N VAL A 59 -28.63 -28.29 28.41
CA VAL A 59 -28.72 -28.05 26.95
C VAL A 59 -29.12 -26.60 26.66
N LEU A 60 -30.00 -26.00 27.45
CA LEU A 60 -30.38 -24.60 27.31
C LEU A 60 -29.18 -23.67 27.55
N VAL A 61 -28.41 -23.89 28.62
CA VAL A 61 -27.21 -23.10 28.91
C VAL A 61 -26.15 -23.32 27.83
N PHE A 62 -25.94 -24.57 27.39
CA PHE A 62 -25.00 -24.90 26.34
C PHE A 62 -25.35 -24.22 25.00
N LEU A 63 -26.61 -24.28 24.57
CA LEU A 63 -27.08 -23.62 23.36
C LEU A 63 -27.08 -22.09 23.50
N TRP A 64 -27.29 -21.56 24.70
CA TRP A 64 -27.17 -20.13 24.97
C TRP A 64 -25.72 -19.63 24.87
N ILE A 65 -24.75 -20.43 25.35
CA ILE A 65 -23.31 -20.13 25.24
C ILE A 65 -22.82 -20.24 23.78
N ILE A 66 -23.26 -21.26 23.04
CA ILE A 66 -22.83 -21.52 21.64
C ILE A 66 -23.50 -20.59 20.63
N ASN A 67 -24.56 -19.89 21.02
CA ASN A 67 -25.22 -18.92 20.17
C ASN A 67 -24.91 -17.48 20.62
N PRO A 68 -23.63 -17.03 20.65
CA PRO A 68 -23.23 -15.77 21.28
C PRO A 68 -23.57 -14.52 20.46
N LYS A 69 -24.50 -14.59 19.51
CA LYS A 69 -24.93 -13.41 18.75
C LYS A 69 -26.19 -12.83 19.37
N GLY A 70 -26.00 -11.94 20.34
CA GLY A 70 -27.05 -10.98 20.68
C GLY A 70 -27.39 -10.18 19.43
N ILE A 71 -28.66 -10.19 19.03
CA ILE A 71 -29.11 -9.44 17.85
C ILE A 71 -28.90 -7.96 18.15
N GLU A 72 -27.95 -7.32 17.48
CA GLU A 72 -27.71 -5.90 17.63
C GLU A 72 -28.72 -5.09 16.81
N ILE A 73 -28.87 -3.81 17.14
CA ILE A 73 -29.76 -2.94 16.37
C ILE A 73 -29.23 -2.72 14.93
N LYS A 74 -27.91 -2.83 14.74
CA LYS A 74 -27.22 -2.76 13.45
C LYS A 74 -27.47 -3.98 12.56
N ASP A 75 -27.63 -5.17 13.16
CA ASP A 75 -27.99 -6.37 12.41
C ASP A 75 -29.40 -6.22 11.80
N ILE A 76 -30.29 -5.56 12.53
CA ILE A 76 -31.66 -5.31 12.08
C ILE A 76 -31.70 -4.26 10.98
N SER A 77 -30.94 -3.16 11.10
CA SER A 77 -30.84 -2.19 10.01
C SER A 77 -30.35 -2.87 8.72
N THR A 78 -29.28 -3.66 8.82
CA THR A 78 -28.74 -4.41 7.68
C THR A 78 -29.77 -5.38 7.08
N TYR A 79 -30.52 -6.08 7.93
CA TYR A 79 -31.58 -6.98 7.48
C TYR A 79 -32.71 -6.22 6.76
N LEU A 80 -33.13 -5.07 7.27
CA LEU A 80 -34.17 -4.25 6.67
C LEU A 80 -33.74 -3.72 5.30
N ASP A 81 -32.49 -3.26 5.20
CA ASP A 81 -31.90 -2.78 3.95
C ASP A 81 -31.86 -3.87 2.87
N GLN A 82 -31.57 -5.12 3.25
CA GLN A 82 -31.59 -6.27 2.34
C GLN A 82 -33.00 -6.67 1.89
N GLN A 83 -34.01 -6.54 2.76
CA GLN A 83 -35.38 -6.93 2.46
C GLN A 83 -36.15 -5.85 1.68
N PHE A 84 -35.82 -4.58 1.90
CA PHE A 84 -36.51 -3.44 1.28
C PHE A 84 -35.54 -2.61 0.44
N PRO A 85 -35.44 -2.88 -0.88
CA PRO A 85 -34.59 -2.10 -1.78
C PRO A 85 -34.87 -0.59 -1.76
N VAL A 86 -36.10 -0.20 -1.40
CA VAL A 86 -36.54 1.20 -1.27
C VAL A 86 -35.77 1.97 -0.19
N LEU A 87 -35.15 1.27 0.77
CA LEU A 87 -34.35 1.86 1.83
C LEU A 87 -32.92 2.19 1.40
N GLU A 88 -32.49 1.75 0.20
CA GLU A 88 -31.19 2.09 -0.41
C GLU A 88 -30.00 1.93 0.56
N GLU A 89 -29.98 0.84 1.34
CA GLU A 89 -28.93 0.54 2.33
C GLU A 89 -28.66 1.66 3.36
N SER A 90 -29.70 2.43 3.68
CA SER A 90 -29.60 3.67 4.45
C SER A 90 -30.36 3.64 5.78
N SER A 91 -30.93 2.49 6.19
CA SER A 91 -31.70 2.38 7.43
C SER A 91 -30.88 2.67 8.70
N ALA A 92 -29.55 2.43 8.65
CA ALA A 92 -28.64 2.72 9.74
C ALA A 92 -28.49 4.22 10.04
N LEU A 93 -28.74 5.11 9.07
CA LEU A 93 -28.59 6.56 9.23
C LEU A 93 -29.59 7.14 10.25
N VAL A 94 -30.79 6.55 10.33
CA VAL A 94 -31.85 6.94 11.27
C VAL A 94 -31.45 6.63 12.73
N LEU A 95 -30.54 5.68 12.94
CA LEU A 95 -30.05 5.30 14.26
C LEU A 95 -28.93 6.21 14.78
N GLN A 96 -28.30 7.00 13.90
CA GLN A 96 -27.19 7.88 14.24
C GLN A 96 -27.68 9.25 14.75
N PRO A 97 -26.89 9.95 15.60
CA PRO A 97 -27.20 11.32 15.98
C PRO A 97 -27.24 12.24 14.74
N SER A 98 -28.28 13.07 14.61
CA SER A 98 -28.43 14.03 13.49
C SER A 98 -27.21 14.93 13.29
N ASN A 99 -26.44 15.18 14.35
CA ASN A 99 -25.31 16.10 14.35
C ASN A 99 -24.03 15.50 13.75
N SER A 100 -23.93 14.16 13.67
CA SER A 100 -22.79 13.46 13.05
C SER A 100 -23.00 13.19 11.56
N LEU A 101 -24.20 13.46 11.04
CA LEU A 101 -24.55 13.23 9.64
C LEU A 101 -24.12 14.40 8.75
N SER A 102 -23.49 14.08 7.62
CA SER A 102 -23.28 15.01 6.52
C SER A 102 -24.60 15.46 5.88
N PHE A 103 -24.57 16.52 5.07
CA PHE A 103 -25.77 17.06 4.42
C PHE A 103 -26.54 16.01 3.60
N LEU A 104 -25.84 15.22 2.78
CA LEU A 104 -26.47 14.15 1.99
C LEU A 104 -27.04 13.04 2.88
N GLN A 105 -26.33 12.67 3.95
CA GLN A 105 -26.81 11.67 4.90
C GLN A 105 -28.06 12.14 5.65
N LYS A 106 -28.19 13.44 5.96
CA LYS A 106 -29.41 13.99 6.56
C LYS A 106 -30.62 13.89 5.62
N LEU A 107 -30.41 14.20 4.34
CA LEU A 107 -31.46 14.12 3.32
C LEU A 107 -31.93 12.66 3.12
N GLN A 108 -30.98 11.73 3.06
CA GLN A 108 -31.28 10.31 2.96
C GLN A 108 -31.95 9.77 4.23
N ALA A 109 -31.48 10.15 5.42
CA ALA A 109 -32.12 9.78 6.69
C ALA A 109 -33.56 10.29 6.79
N SER A 110 -33.83 11.50 6.30
CA SER A 110 -35.19 12.06 6.24
C SER A 110 -36.11 11.25 5.32
N LYS A 111 -35.65 10.90 4.11
CA LYS A 111 -36.38 10.03 3.17
C LYS A 111 -36.69 8.66 3.79
N VAL A 112 -35.69 8.01 4.38
CA VAL A 112 -35.85 6.71 5.05
C VAL A 112 -36.83 6.82 6.23
N ASN A 113 -36.79 7.91 6.99
CA ASN A 113 -37.66 8.10 8.15
C ASN A 113 -39.15 8.21 7.77
N GLU A 114 -39.47 8.71 6.58
CA GLU A 114 -40.84 8.76 6.08
C GLU A 114 -41.33 7.39 5.57
N LEU A 115 -40.43 6.62 4.95
CA LEU A 115 -40.75 5.34 4.33
C LEU A 115 -40.86 4.19 5.33
N LEU A 116 -40.00 4.15 6.35
CA LEU A 116 -39.86 2.99 7.24
C LEU A 116 -41.15 2.63 8.01
N PRO A 117 -41.92 3.58 8.57
CA PRO A 117 -43.17 3.26 9.26
C PRO A 117 -44.27 2.71 8.34
N GLN A 118 -44.18 2.98 7.03
CA GLN A 118 -45.16 2.56 6.02
C GLN A 118 -44.91 1.14 5.51
N LEU A 119 -43.74 0.55 5.80
CA LEU A 119 -43.39 -0.80 5.36
C LEU A 119 -44.01 -1.88 6.26
N ALA A 120 -44.50 -2.95 5.64
CA ALA A 120 -44.98 -4.12 6.36
C ALA A 120 -43.82 -4.86 7.04
N GLN A 121 -44.01 -5.31 8.29
CA GLN A 121 -42.94 -6.02 9.02
C GLN A 121 -42.58 -7.36 8.35
N PRO A 122 -41.29 -7.68 8.16
CA PRO A 122 -40.85 -8.96 7.60
C PRO A 122 -41.34 -10.18 8.38
N LYS A 123 -41.69 -11.27 7.67
CA LYS A 123 -42.26 -12.50 8.25
C LYS A 123 -41.23 -13.52 8.78
N GLU A 124 -39.93 -13.30 8.54
CA GLU A 124 -38.87 -14.26 8.89
C GLU A 124 -38.84 -14.71 10.35
N PRO A 125 -39.00 -13.82 11.36
CA PRO A 125 -38.98 -14.25 12.76
C PRO A 125 -40.05 -15.29 13.08
N ILE A 126 -41.24 -15.13 12.49
CA ILE A 126 -42.37 -16.05 12.63
C ILE A 126 -42.08 -17.36 11.88
N SER A 127 -41.47 -17.29 10.70
CA SER A 127 -41.08 -18.47 9.92
C SER A 127 -40.07 -19.35 10.68
N LYS A 128 -39.06 -18.73 11.30
CA LYS A 128 -38.05 -19.44 12.10
C LYS A 128 -38.66 -20.09 13.35
N LEU A 129 -39.70 -19.48 13.94
CA LEU A 129 -40.41 -20.09 15.06
C LEU A 129 -41.11 -21.40 14.67
N LYS A 130 -41.68 -21.49 13.47
CA LYS A 130 -42.33 -22.74 12.97
C LYS A 130 -41.38 -23.93 12.95
N SER A 131 -40.10 -23.70 12.63
CA SER A 131 -39.08 -24.76 12.67
C SER A 131 -38.85 -25.29 14.09
N GLY A 132 -38.94 -24.44 15.12
CA GLY A 132 -38.85 -24.87 16.53
C GLY A 132 -39.95 -25.85 16.90
N PHE A 133 -41.19 -25.57 16.50
CA PHE A 133 -42.32 -26.49 16.69
C PHE A 133 -42.12 -27.82 15.96
N LEU A 134 -41.57 -27.80 14.74
CA LEU A 134 -41.29 -29.02 13.98
C LEU A 134 -40.26 -29.91 14.70
N PHE A 135 -39.16 -29.34 15.19
CA PHE A 135 -38.14 -30.10 15.92
C PHE A 135 -38.66 -30.66 17.24
N LEU A 136 -39.49 -29.90 17.96
CA LEU A 136 -40.16 -30.38 19.17
C LEU A 136 -41.04 -31.59 18.85
N PHE A 137 -41.84 -31.53 17.79
CA PHE A 137 -42.70 -32.65 17.36
C PHE A 137 -41.89 -33.90 16.98
N ILE A 138 -40.78 -33.71 16.26
CA ILE A 138 -39.86 -34.80 15.91
C ILE A 138 -39.23 -35.40 17.17
N GLY A 139 -38.76 -34.57 18.11
CA GLY A 139 -38.18 -35.03 19.36
C GLY A 139 -39.15 -35.87 20.19
N LEU A 140 -40.41 -35.42 20.31
CA LEU A 140 -41.49 -36.20 20.93
C LEU A 140 -41.73 -37.55 20.23
N SER A 141 -41.73 -37.55 18.89
CA SER A 141 -41.97 -38.76 18.10
C SER A 141 -40.84 -39.79 18.26
N ILE A 142 -39.59 -39.35 18.22
CA ILE A 142 -38.40 -40.20 18.41
C ILE A 142 -38.38 -40.78 19.83
N SER A 143 -38.60 -39.92 20.82
CA SER A 143 -38.64 -40.33 22.22
C SER A 143 -39.71 -41.38 22.48
N PHE A 144 -40.92 -41.17 21.95
CA PHE A 144 -42.01 -42.15 22.04
C PHE A 144 -41.62 -43.48 21.39
N LEU A 145 -40.99 -43.45 20.20
CA LEU A 145 -40.56 -44.65 19.51
C LEU A 145 -39.47 -45.41 20.28
N MET A 146 -38.53 -44.70 20.91
CA MET A 146 -37.47 -45.31 21.72
C MET A 146 -38.00 -46.07 22.93
N THR A 147 -39.10 -45.63 23.55
CA THR A 147 -39.71 -46.39 24.66
C THR A 147 -40.25 -47.77 24.26
N LYS A 148 -40.33 -48.08 22.96
CA LYS A 148 -40.82 -49.36 22.44
C LYS A 148 -39.70 -50.37 22.10
N LEU A 149 -38.43 -49.99 22.20
CA LEU A 149 -37.32 -50.92 21.96
C LEU A 149 -36.95 -51.72 23.23
N PRO A 150 -36.70 -53.04 23.14
CA PRO A 150 -36.20 -53.83 24.26
C PRO A 150 -34.67 -53.67 24.41
N VAL A 151 -34.19 -53.29 25.61
CA VAL A 151 -32.76 -53.16 25.93
C VAL A 151 -32.25 -54.40 26.65
N LYS A 152 -31.15 -54.97 26.16
CA LYS A 152 -30.37 -56.01 26.84
C LYS A 152 -29.19 -55.32 27.53
N SER A 153 -29.20 -55.25 28.86
CA SER A 153 -28.19 -54.53 29.66
C SER A 153 -27.11 -55.48 30.18
N GLU A 154 -25.93 -55.47 29.57
CA GLU A 154 -24.69 -55.93 30.21
C GLU A 154 -23.83 -54.69 30.47
N PHE A 155 -23.79 -54.27 31.73
CA PHE A 155 -22.90 -53.21 32.19
C PHE A 155 -21.52 -53.81 32.49
N MET A 156 -20.49 -53.26 31.84
CA MET A 156 -19.09 -53.47 32.20
C MET A 156 -18.61 -52.27 33.02
N ASP A 157 -18.12 -52.55 34.21
CA ASP A 157 -17.45 -51.60 35.09
C ASP A 157 -16.15 -51.10 34.44
N THR A 158 -15.98 -49.77 34.34
CA THR A 158 -14.68 -49.17 34.01
C THR A 158 -14.20 -48.28 35.14
N GLY A 159 -13.27 -48.82 35.92
CA GLY A 159 -12.46 -48.07 36.87
C GLY A 159 -11.16 -47.54 36.25
N SER A 160 -10.88 -46.29 36.60
CA SER A 160 -9.56 -45.66 36.78
C SER A 160 -8.73 -45.23 35.57
N SER A 161 -8.67 -43.91 35.40
CA SER A 161 -7.53 -43.16 34.84
C SER A 161 -6.23 -43.47 35.59
N ALA A 162 -5.13 -43.66 34.86
CA ALA A 162 -3.79 -43.39 35.34
C ALA A 162 -2.88 -42.91 34.19
N SER A 163 -2.30 -41.72 34.41
CA SER A 163 -1.25 -41.08 33.62
C SER A 163 0.01 -41.95 33.55
N ALA A 164 0.60 -42.12 32.36
CA ALA A 164 1.91 -42.74 32.20
C ALA A 164 2.79 -42.00 31.18
N LYS A 165 3.97 -41.62 31.67
CA LYS A 165 5.11 -41.02 30.97
C LYS A 165 5.58 -41.86 29.79
N ALA A 166 6.08 -41.15 28.77
CA ALA A 166 6.75 -41.67 27.59
C ALA A 166 7.80 -42.75 27.92
N LYS A 167 7.55 -43.97 27.44
CA LYS A 167 8.50 -45.06 27.34
C LYS A 167 8.47 -45.53 25.89
N LEU A 168 9.65 -45.69 25.28
CA LEU A 168 9.85 -46.15 23.91
C LEU A 168 8.96 -47.38 23.62
N LEU A 169 8.06 -47.24 22.66
CA LEU A 169 7.03 -48.22 22.30
C LEU A 169 7.69 -49.52 21.85
N THR A 170 7.56 -50.57 22.64
CA THR A 170 7.63 -51.94 22.14
C THR A 170 6.22 -52.27 21.70
N ASP A 171 5.99 -52.45 20.40
CA ASP A 171 4.66 -52.76 19.87
C ASP A 171 4.13 -54.03 20.57
N SER A 172 2.93 -53.95 21.12
CA SER A 172 2.18 -55.10 21.61
C SER A 172 1.67 -55.87 20.40
N ILE A 173 2.26 -57.04 20.12
CA ILE A 173 1.91 -57.88 18.97
C ILE A 173 0.81 -58.85 19.42
N PRO A 174 -0.31 -58.97 18.68
CA PRO A 174 -1.33 -59.98 18.95
C PRO A 174 -0.73 -61.39 18.99
N SER A 175 -1.12 -62.19 19.99
CA SER A 175 -0.64 -63.56 20.21
C SER A 175 -0.83 -64.53 19.03
N GLU A 176 -1.75 -64.19 18.13
CA GLU A 176 -2.13 -64.94 16.94
C GLU A 176 -1.17 -64.68 15.76
N ILE A 177 -0.31 -63.65 15.86
CA ILE A 177 0.68 -63.27 14.83
C ILE A 177 2.05 -63.83 15.21
N GLU A 178 2.57 -64.75 14.39
CA GLU A 178 3.90 -65.35 14.56
C GLU A 178 5.01 -64.45 13.99
N ARG A 179 4.76 -63.81 12.84
CA ARG A 179 5.76 -62.98 12.17
C ARG A 179 5.13 -61.80 11.45
N LEU A 180 5.76 -60.63 11.58
CA LEU A 180 5.45 -59.43 10.83
C LEU A 180 6.66 -59.03 9.98
N SER A 181 6.44 -58.79 8.69
CA SER A 181 7.42 -58.17 7.80
C SER A 181 6.78 -57.00 7.08
N VAL A 182 7.33 -55.81 7.29
CA VAL A 182 6.88 -54.58 6.65
C VAL A 182 7.97 -54.07 5.74
N GLN A 183 7.69 -54.00 4.44
CA GLN A 183 8.57 -53.41 3.44
C GLN A 183 8.08 -52.00 3.10
N ILE A 184 8.96 -51.02 3.25
CA ILE A 184 8.70 -49.61 2.98
C ILE A 184 9.43 -49.23 1.70
N LEU A 185 8.66 -48.88 0.67
CA LEU A 185 9.13 -48.37 -0.61
C LEU A 185 8.98 -46.84 -0.59
N ALA A 186 10.11 -46.15 -0.46
CA ALA A 186 10.12 -44.69 -0.50
C ALA A 186 9.76 -44.19 -1.92
N PRO A 187 9.10 -43.03 -2.05
CA PRO A 187 8.77 -42.47 -3.35
C PRO A 187 10.01 -42.12 -4.17
N ALA A 188 9.89 -42.15 -5.50
CA ALA A 188 10.99 -41.87 -6.42
C ALA A 188 11.67 -40.50 -6.18
N TYR A 189 10.91 -39.48 -5.77
CA TYR A 189 11.44 -38.14 -5.53
C TYR A 189 12.45 -38.08 -4.36
N THR A 190 12.35 -39.00 -3.40
CA THR A 190 13.24 -39.07 -2.23
C THR A 190 14.60 -39.68 -2.54
N LYS A 191 14.72 -40.43 -3.64
CA LYS A 191 15.90 -41.24 -4.01
C LYS A 191 16.38 -42.21 -2.92
N LEU A 192 15.54 -42.52 -1.92
CA LEU A 192 15.85 -43.47 -0.87
C LEU A 192 15.57 -44.90 -1.34
N GLY A 193 16.42 -45.84 -0.92
CA GLY A 193 16.21 -47.27 -1.16
C GLY A 193 15.07 -47.85 -0.33
N SER A 194 14.61 -49.04 -0.72
CA SER A 194 13.63 -49.80 0.07
C SER A 194 14.22 -50.26 1.40
N ARG A 195 13.42 -50.27 2.46
CA ARG A 195 13.83 -50.81 3.77
C ARG A 195 12.77 -51.73 4.35
N ASN A 196 13.20 -52.66 5.20
CA ASN A 196 12.31 -53.61 5.88
C ASN A 196 12.35 -53.38 7.39
N GLN A 197 11.22 -53.60 8.06
CA GLN A 197 11.09 -53.59 9.51
C GLN A 197 10.09 -54.64 9.98
N ASN A 198 10.17 -55.04 11.25
CA ASN A 198 9.29 -56.05 11.85
C ASN A 198 8.41 -55.42 12.96
N GLN A 199 8.07 -54.14 12.80
CA GLN A 199 7.28 -53.35 13.75
C GLN A 199 6.05 -52.79 13.03
N PHE A 200 4.93 -52.68 13.75
CA PHE A 200 3.69 -52.09 13.24
C PHE A 200 3.78 -50.56 13.23
N THR A 201 4.49 -49.93 14.16
CA THR A 201 4.67 -48.47 14.15
C THR A 201 5.48 -48.02 12.92
N LEU A 202 4.97 -47.04 12.15
CA LEU A 202 5.55 -46.60 10.88
C LEU A 202 6.03 -45.16 10.94
N LYS A 203 7.23 -44.89 10.41
CA LYS A 203 7.71 -43.53 10.14
C LYS A 203 8.19 -43.42 8.69
N VAL A 204 7.39 -42.85 7.79
CA VAL A 204 7.65 -42.90 6.33
C VAL A 204 7.56 -41.52 5.68
N PRO A 205 8.28 -41.26 4.56
CA PRO A 205 8.07 -40.04 3.80
C PRO A 205 6.68 -40.01 3.15
N ILE A 206 6.15 -38.81 2.90
CA ILE A 206 4.84 -38.62 2.27
C ILE A 206 4.74 -39.33 0.91
N GLY A 207 3.70 -40.15 0.73
CA GLY A 207 3.49 -40.92 -0.50
C GLY A 207 4.25 -42.24 -0.56
N ALA A 208 4.93 -42.66 0.51
CA ALA A 208 5.57 -43.97 0.57
C ALA A 208 4.54 -45.10 0.43
N THR A 209 4.93 -46.16 -0.27
CA THR A 209 4.14 -47.40 -0.36
C THR A 209 4.65 -48.37 0.69
N VAL A 210 3.75 -48.84 1.54
CA VAL A 210 4.06 -49.82 2.59
C VAL A 210 3.39 -51.13 2.25
N ASN A 211 4.17 -52.21 2.26
CA ASN A 211 3.73 -53.57 2.03
C ASN A 211 3.86 -54.34 3.34
N TRP A 212 2.74 -54.84 3.85
CA TRP A 212 2.73 -55.69 5.04
C TRP A 212 2.60 -57.14 4.62
N LYS A 213 3.37 -58.01 5.28
CA LYS A 213 3.24 -59.46 5.25
C LYS A 213 3.13 -59.96 6.68
N ILE A 214 2.03 -60.65 6.98
CA ILE A 214 1.74 -61.20 8.31
C ILE A 214 1.66 -62.71 8.19
N THR A 215 2.37 -63.41 9.08
CA THR A 215 2.26 -64.85 9.26
C THR A 215 1.57 -65.12 10.60
N THR A 216 0.49 -65.88 10.59
CA THR A 216 -0.27 -66.25 11.78
C THR A 216 0.07 -67.67 12.22
N ASN A 217 0.03 -67.93 13.52
CA ASN A 217 0.31 -69.27 14.09
C ASN A 217 -0.87 -70.25 13.93
N GLN A 218 -2.05 -69.74 13.55
CA GLN A 218 -3.28 -70.51 13.31
C GLN A 218 -3.98 -69.99 12.04
N SER A 219 -4.91 -70.80 11.50
CA SER A 219 -5.72 -70.39 10.35
C SER A 219 -6.77 -69.35 10.77
N VAL A 220 -6.70 -68.16 10.18
CA VAL A 220 -7.60 -67.03 10.48
C VAL A 220 -8.60 -66.87 9.34
N LYS A 221 -9.86 -66.49 9.61
CA LYS A 221 -10.85 -66.35 8.53
C LYS A 221 -10.61 -65.09 7.71
N GLU A 222 -10.40 -63.97 8.40
CA GLU A 222 -10.21 -62.64 7.82
C GLU A 222 -9.27 -61.77 8.70
N ILE A 223 -8.42 -60.98 8.06
CA ILE A 223 -7.60 -59.95 8.73
C ILE A 223 -7.89 -58.60 8.09
N ASN A 224 -8.28 -57.63 8.89
CA ASN A 224 -8.60 -56.28 8.45
C ASN A 224 -7.69 -55.25 9.15
N PHE A 225 -7.25 -54.24 8.41
CA PHE A 225 -6.63 -53.03 8.97
C PHE A 225 -7.65 -51.91 9.03
N ILE A 226 -7.83 -51.33 10.22
CA ILE A 226 -8.71 -50.18 10.47
C ILE A 226 -7.82 -48.95 10.62
N PHE A 227 -7.89 -48.02 9.67
CA PHE A 227 -7.15 -46.77 9.70
C PHE A 227 -8.05 -45.64 10.19
N ASN A 228 -7.57 -44.84 11.16
CA ASN A 228 -8.26 -43.66 11.69
C ASN A 228 -9.75 -43.92 11.99
N ASP A 229 -10.06 -45.08 12.58
CA ASP A 229 -11.39 -45.53 13.01
C ASP A 229 -12.50 -45.53 11.95
N SER A 230 -12.16 -45.41 10.66
CA SER A 230 -13.14 -45.21 9.59
C SER A 230 -12.84 -46.00 8.31
N GLN A 231 -11.56 -46.17 7.96
CA GLN A 231 -11.17 -46.83 6.71
C GLN A 231 -10.69 -48.26 6.97
N VAL A 232 -11.47 -49.25 6.54
CA VAL A 232 -11.14 -50.67 6.67
C VAL A 232 -10.50 -51.20 5.38
N ILE A 233 -9.38 -51.91 5.50
CA ILE A 233 -8.69 -52.58 4.38
C ILE A 233 -8.45 -54.04 4.76
N GLY A 234 -9.11 -54.96 4.05
CA GLY A 234 -8.87 -56.40 4.19
C GLY A 234 -7.55 -56.84 3.59
N LEU A 235 -6.84 -57.74 4.29
CA LEU A 235 -5.64 -58.40 3.79
C LEU A 235 -6.03 -59.57 2.88
N LYS A 236 -5.18 -59.87 1.90
CA LYS A 236 -5.37 -61.01 0.98
C LYS A 236 -4.55 -62.21 1.47
N PRO A 237 -5.14 -63.42 1.54
CA PRO A 237 -4.39 -64.63 1.87
C PRO A 237 -3.46 -65.00 0.70
N LEU A 238 -2.23 -65.39 1.01
CA LEU A 238 -1.21 -65.82 0.05
C LEU A 238 -1.19 -67.35 -0.13
N ASN A 239 -1.68 -68.10 0.85
CA ASN A 239 -1.72 -69.56 0.83
C ASN A 239 -3.13 -70.11 1.08
N LYS A 240 -3.34 -71.39 0.72
CA LYS A 240 -4.63 -72.07 0.91
C LYS A 240 -4.95 -72.31 2.39
N GLU A 241 -3.93 -72.43 3.26
CA GLU A 241 -4.12 -72.61 4.71
C GLU A 241 -4.51 -71.31 5.44
N LYS A 242 -4.53 -70.15 4.76
CA LYS A 242 -4.84 -68.83 5.33
C LYS A 242 -3.97 -68.45 6.55
N THR A 243 -2.68 -68.79 6.46
CA THR A 243 -1.69 -68.44 7.50
C THR A 243 -0.72 -67.34 7.05
N GLU A 244 -0.66 -67.04 5.75
CA GLU A 244 0.13 -65.94 5.20
C GLU A 244 -0.79 -64.89 4.57
N TRP A 245 -0.59 -63.63 4.94
CA TRP A 245 -1.45 -62.53 4.54
C TRP A 245 -0.63 -61.34 4.05
N ALA A 246 -1.11 -60.65 3.03
CA ALA A 246 -0.47 -59.44 2.54
C ALA A 246 -1.46 -58.32 2.21
N THR A 247 -0.99 -57.09 2.39
CA THR A 247 -1.66 -55.88 1.90
C THR A 247 -0.65 -54.81 1.57
N GLN A 248 -1.09 -53.82 0.80
CA GLN A 248 -0.29 -52.65 0.43
C GLN A 248 -1.12 -51.39 0.53
N LYS A 249 -0.50 -50.29 0.96
CA LYS A 249 -1.13 -48.97 1.05
C LYS A 249 -0.12 -47.86 0.82
N ILE A 250 -0.56 -46.80 0.14
CA ILE A 250 0.18 -45.55 0.01
C ILE A 250 -0.20 -44.65 1.19
N LEU A 251 0.79 -44.21 1.96
CA LEU A 251 0.58 -43.37 3.14
C LEU A 251 0.79 -41.90 2.79
N LYS A 252 -0.28 -41.10 2.91
CA LYS A 252 -0.27 -39.66 2.62
C LYS A 252 -0.52 -38.78 3.85
N GLN A 253 -1.00 -39.37 4.94
CA GLN A 253 -1.42 -38.65 6.15
C GLN A 253 -0.93 -39.40 7.38
N THR A 254 -0.54 -38.64 8.40
CA THR A 254 -0.25 -39.15 9.74
C THR A 254 -1.55 -39.64 10.40
N GLY A 255 -1.46 -40.66 11.25
CA GLY A 255 -2.63 -41.22 11.93
C GLY A 255 -2.32 -42.49 12.70
N PHE A 256 -3.36 -43.28 12.97
CA PHE A 256 -3.25 -44.55 13.67
C PHE A 256 -3.94 -45.66 12.88
N TYR A 257 -3.49 -46.89 13.09
CA TYR A 257 -4.19 -48.06 12.59
C TYR A 257 -4.23 -49.20 13.59
N GLN A 258 -5.26 -50.03 13.49
CA GLN A 258 -5.43 -51.26 14.27
C GLN A 258 -5.52 -52.45 13.34
N VAL A 259 -5.14 -53.61 13.86
CA VAL A 259 -5.32 -54.91 13.21
C VAL A 259 -6.52 -55.59 13.86
N GLU A 260 -7.50 -55.97 13.05
CA GLU A 260 -8.64 -56.77 13.45
C GLU A 260 -8.48 -58.19 12.92
N LEU A 261 -8.42 -59.16 13.84
CA LEU A 261 -8.24 -60.59 13.58
C LEU A 261 -9.52 -61.31 14.01
N ASP A 262 -10.32 -61.80 13.06
CA ASP A 262 -11.58 -62.52 13.34
C ASP A 262 -12.50 -61.82 14.38
N GLY A 263 -12.56 -60.48 14.33
CA GLY A 263 -13.36 -59.64 15.23
C GLY A 263 -12.65 -59.14 16.51
N LYS A 264 -11.42 -59.60 16.80
CA LYS A 264 -10.59 -59.12 17.90
C LYS A 264 -9.65 -58.01 17.41
N ARG A 265 -9.67 -56.84 18.06
CA ARG A 265 -8.84 -55.69 17.70
C ARG A 265 -7.55 -55.64 18.51
N SER A 266 -6.46 -55.25 17.85
CA SER A 266 -5.17 -54.96 18.46
C SER A 266 -5.15 -53.57 19.10
N ASP A 267 -4.01 -53.25 19.74
CA ASP A 267 -3.66 -51.88 20.11
C ASP A 267 -3.53 -50.97 18.88
N LEU A 268 -3.56 -49.66 19.12
CA LEU A 268 -3.34 -48.62 18.10
C LEU A 268 -1.86 -48.50 17.77
N TYR A 269 -1.53 -48.61 16.49
CA TYR A 269 -0.18 -48.42 15.96
C TYR A 269 -0.07 -47.07 15.25
N GLU A 270 1.00 -46.33 15.53
CA GLU A 270 1.21 -44.98 14.99
C GLU A 270 1.74 -45.01 13.54
N ILE A 271 1.24 -44.10 12.72
CA ILE A 271 1.76 -43.79 11.39
C ILE A 271 2.23 -42.34 11.40
N ALA A 272 3.54 -42.12 11.44
CA ALA A 272 4.18 -40.83 11.31
C ALA A 272 4.61 -40.58 9.85
N VAL A 273 3.90 -39.68 9.14
CA VAL A 273 4.30 -39.25 7.80
C VAL A 273 5.24 -38.05 7.90
N VAL A 274 6.47 -38.20 7.39
CA VAL A 274 7.46 -37.12 7.28
C VAL A 274 7.17 -36.31 6.02
N LEU A 275 6.80 -35.05 6.21
CA LEU A 275 6.55 -34.10 5.13
C LEU A 275 7.87 -33.65 4.48
N ASP A 276 7.79 -33.35 3.20
CA ASP A 276 8.88 -32.79 2.40
C ASP A 276 8.94 -31.26 2.54
N LEU A 277 10.13 -30.70 2.70
CA LEU A 277 10.35 -29.26 2.89
C LEU A 277 10.79 -28.61 1.57
N PRO A 278 10.27 -27.42 1.24
CA PRO A 278 10.67 -26.74 0.00
C PRO A 278 12.12 -26.24 0.07
N VAL A 279 12.75 -26.10 -1.10
CA VAL A 279 14.14 -25.62 -1.23
C VAL A 279 14.37 -24.32 -0.46
N ALA A 280 15.35 -24.32 0.44
CA ALA A 280 15.82 -23.13 1.14
C ALA A 280 16.81 -22.36 0.25
N ILE A 281 16.55 -21.06 0.04
CA ILE A 281 17.35 -20.19 -0.84
C ILE A 281 18.02 -19.09 -0.03
N LYS A 282 19.36 -19.06 -0.03
CA LYS A 282 20.14 -18.01 0.63
C LYS A 282 21.04 -17.30 -0.36
N VAL A 283 20.79 -16.02 -0.61
CA VAL A 283 21.64 -15.19 -1.47
C VAL A 283 22.72 -14.52 -0.62
N ASN A 284 23.98 -14.77 -0.95
CA ASN A 284 25.16 -14.22 -0.26
C ASN A 284 25.65 -12.92 -0.89
N LYS A 285 25.50 -12.77 -2.21
CA LYS A 285 25.83 -11.54 -2.98
C LYS A 285 24.86 -11.40 -4.15
N PRO A 286 24.53 -10.17 -4.59
CA PRO A 286 24.88 -8.87 -4.01
C PRO A 286 24.12 -8.60 -2.69
N ALA A 287 24.34 -7.43 -2.09
CA ALA A 287 23.43 -6.92 -1.05
C ALA A 287 22.03 -6.69 -1.65
N GLN A 288 21.01 -6.65 -0.79
CA GLN A 288 19.61 -6.52 -1.23
C GLN A 288 19.34 -5.26 -2.08
N GLN A 289 20.12 -4.21 -1.86
CA GLN A 289 20.15 -3.01 -2.70
C GLN A 289 21.60 -2.72 -3.08
N SER A 290 21.88 -2.60 -4.37
CA SER A 290 23.21 -2.20 -4.85
C SER A 290 23.10 -1.18 -5.98
N VAL A 291 24.03 -0.22 -6.00
CA VAL A 291 24.10 0.81 -7.03
C VAL A 291 25.35 0.56 -7.87
N ILE A 292 25.21 0.61 -9.19
CA ILE A 292 26.34 0.59 -10.12
C ILE A 292 26.69 2.04 -10.47
N ASP A 293 27.84 2.49 -9.94
CA ASP A 293 28.34 3.83 -10.20
C ASP A 293 28.88 3.99 -11.63
N PHE A 294 28.93 5.24 -12.08
CA PHE A 294 29.53 5.57 -13.38
C PHE A 294 30.99 5.12 -13.45
N GLY A 295 31.35 4.42 -14.52
CA GLY A 295 32.70 3.87 -14.74
C GLY A 295 32.93 2.48 -14.15
N GLN A 296 32.01 1.96 -13.32
CA GLN A 296 32.05 0.56 -12.90
C GLN A 296 31.54 -0.37 -14.00
N PRO A 297 32.02 -1.63 -14.06
CA PRO A 297 31.47 -2.61 -14.98
C PRO A 297 29.98 -2.83 -14.68
N GLN A 298 29.13 -2.73 -15.70
CA GLN A 298 27.68 -2.95 -15.61
C GLN A 298 27.35 -4.46 -15.52
N GLN A 299 27.86 -5.09 -14.46
CA GLN A 299 27.71 -6.51 -14.17
C GLN A 299 27.48 -6.71 -12.68
N VAL A 300 26.68 -7.72 -12.33
CA VAL A 300 26.35 -8.07 -10.95
C VAL A 300 26.69 -9.53 -10.72
N ASN A 301 27.45 -9.80 -9.66
CA ASN A 301 27.80 -11.15 -9.28
C ASN A 301 26.80 -11.72 -8.27
N LEU A 302 25.98 -12.67 -8.70
CA LEU A 302 25.01 -13.37 -7.87
C LEU A 302 25.62 -14.64 -7.30
N GLN A 303 25.75 -14.71 -5.98
CA GLN A 303 26.16 -15.90 -5.24
C GLN A 303 24.97 -16.38 -4.40
N VAL A 304 24.51 -17.60 -4.65
CA VAL A 304 23.35 -18.18 -3.97
C VAL A 304 23.64 -19.61 -3.53
N LEU A 305 23.17 -19.96 -2.33
CA LEU A 305 23.17 -21.31 -1.79
C LEU A 305 21.74 -21.83 -1.77
N LEU A 306 21.52 -22.97 -2.43
CA LEU A 306 20.28 -23.72 -2.43
C LEU A 306 20.47 -24.97 -1.57
N THR A 307 19.52 -25.26 -0.67
CA THR A 307 19.56 -26.44 0.20
C THR A 307 18.19 -27.10 0.29
N ASP A 308 18.15 -28.41 0.22
CA ASP A 308 16.95 -29.24 0.21
C ASP A 308 17.21 -30.60 0.90
N ASP A 309 16.18 -31.25 1.41
CA ASP A 309 16.30 -32.53 2.13
C ASP A 309 16.30 -33.75 1.18
N TYR A 310 15.55 -33.73 0.08
CA TYR A 310 15.46 -34.81 -0.91
C TYR A 310 16.07 -34.48 -2.28
N GLY A 311 16.36 -33.22 -2.52
CA GLY A 311 17.13 -32.71 -3.65
C GLY A 311 16.36 -31.71 -4.53
N ILE A 312 17.14 -30.87 -5.19
CA ILE A 312 16.67 -29.80 -6.06
C ILE A 312 16.59 -30.32 -7.51
N SER A 313 15.53 -29.94 -8.23
CA SER A 313 15.28 -30.33 -9.62
C SER A 313 15.55 -29.21 -10.63
N ASP A 314 15.22 -27.97 -10.30
CA ASP A 314 15.44 -26.80 -11.17
C ASP A 314 15.67 -25.54 -10.34
N ALA A 315 16.42 -24.58 -10.88
CA ALA A 315 16.46 -23.22 -10.36
C ALA A 315 16.80 -22.21 -11.45
N PHE A 316 16.27 -21.00 -11.32
CA PHE A 316 16.52 -19.90 -12.24
C PHE A 316 16.39 -18.55 -11.55
N ILE A 317 16.85 -17.51 -12.23
CA ILE A 317 16.75 -16.13 -11.78
C ILE A 317 15.62 -15.47 -12.56
N ALA A 318 14.60 -14.99 -11.86
CA ALA A 318 13.56 -14.16 -12.42
C ALA A 318 14.00 -12.69 -12.30
N ALA A 319 14.12 -12.01 -13.44
CA ALA A 319 14.66 -10.66 -13.53
C ALA A 319 13.65 -9.73 -14.21
N THR A 320 13.39 -8.58 -13.63
CA THR A 320 12.49 -7.53 -14.14
C THR A 320 13.28 -6.24 -14.26
N VAL A 321 13.49 -5.80 -15.50
CA VAL A 321 14.11 -4.50 -15.78
C VAL A 321 13.02 -3.44 -15.81
N THR A 322 13.23 -2.36 -15.07
CA THR A 322 12.38 -1.17 -15.06
C THR A 322 13.13 -0.03 -15.73
N SER A 323 12.55 0.56 -16.77
CA SER A 323 13.14 1.67 -17.51
C SER A 323 12.16 2.82 -17.71
N GLY A 324 12.62 4.05 -17.47
CA GLY A 324 11.83 5.28 -17.59
C GLY A 324 11.74 6.09 -16.30
N LYS A 325 11.20 7.31 -16.37
CA LYS A 325 10.98 8.23 -15.24
C LYS A 325 9.57 8.80 -15.26
N GLY A 326 9.04 9.15 -14.09
CA GLY A 326 7.71 9.76 -13.94
C GLY A 326 6.60 8.78 -14.29
N GLU A 327 5.67 9.20 -15.15
CA GLU A 327 4.51 8.41 -15.57
C GLU A 327 4.83 7.41 -16.71
N GLY A 328 5.99 7.53 -17.36
CA GLY A 328 6.41 6.69 -18.49
C GLY A 328 7.34 5.56 -18.12
N VAL A 329 6.93 4.65 -17.22
CA VAL A 329 7.74 3.50 -16.79
C VAL A 329 7.37 2.24 -17.58
N SER A 330 8.39 1.53 -18.06
CA SER A 330 8.25 0.25 -18.76
C SER A 330 8.90 -0.88 -17.97
N PHE A 331 8.29 -2.07 -18.02
CA PHE A 331 8.76 -3.27 -17.33
C PHE A 331 9.05 -4.38 -18.34
N LYS A 332 10.22 -5.02 -18.23
CA LYS A 332 10.60 -6.16 -19.06
C LYS A 332 11.06 -7.31 -18.17
N GLU A 333 10.30 -8.40 -18.19
CA GLU A 333 10.62 -9.64 -17.47
C GLU A 333 11.49 -10.56 -18.32
N GLN A 334 12.46 -11.21 -17.67
CA GLN A 334 13.36 -12.18 -18.28
C GLN A 334 13.68 -13.31 -17.30
N LYS A 335 13.74 -14.53 -17.83
CA LYS A 335 14.19 -15.73 -17.11
C LYS A 335 15.66 -15.99 -17.46
N ILE A 336 16.53 -15.96 -16.46
CA ILE A 336 17.97 -16.23 -16.63
C ILE A 336 18.28 -17.59 -16.00
N ALA A 337 18.79 -18.52 -16.80
CA ALA A 337 19.27 -19.81 -16.31
C ALA A 337 20.65 -19.71 -15.67
N PHE A 338 20.93 -20.55 -14.68
CA PHE A 338 22.28 -20.68 -14.13
C PHE A 338 23.22 -21.39 -15.12
N ASN A 339 24.49 -21.03 -15.09
CA ASN A 339 25.54 -21.65 -15.91
C ASN A 339 25.80 -23.14 -15.60
N LYS A 340 25.35 -23.63 -14.44
CA LYS A 340 25.54 -25.00 -13.97
C LYS A 340 24.18 -25.67 -13.78
N ALA A 341 24.06 -26.91 -14.22
CA ALA A 341 22.89 -27.74 -13.95
C ALA A 341 22.67 -27.88 -12.44
N VAL A 342 21.44 -27.64 -12.00
CA VAL A 342 21.06 -27.67 -10.59
C VAL A 342 20.54 -29.07 -10.25
N SER A 343 21.22 -29.78 -9.36
CA SER A 343 20.84 -31.13 -8.94
C SER A 343 21.43 -31.48 -7.58
N GLY A 344 20.78 -32.36 -6.82
CA GLY A 344 21.26 -32.81 -5.50
C GLY A 344 20.73 -31.97 -4.34
N LYS A 345 21.17 -32.28 -3.12
CA LYS A 345 20.62 -31.70 -1.87
C LYS A 345 21.13 -30.30 -1.54
N GLN A 346 22.32 -29.95 -2.01
CA GLN A 346 22.91 -28.64 -1.75
C GLN A 346 23.69 -28.17 -2.96
N GLN A 347 23.44 -26.95 -3.42
CA GLN A 347 24.13 -26.35 -4.55
C GLN A 347 24.51 -24.90 -4.26
N ALA A 348 25.81 -24.61 -4.39
CA ALA A 348 26.32 -23.25 -4.41
C ALA A 348 26.45 -22.81 -5.88
N LEU A 349 25.69 -21.79 -6.27
CA LEU A 349 25.62 -21.28 -7.63
C LEU A 349 26.22 -19.87 -7.66
N ASN A 350 26.94 -19.60 -8.75
CA ASN A 350 27.55 -18.31 -9.01
C ASN A 350 27.24 -17.88 -10.44
N GLN A 351 26.50 -16.78 -10.59
CA GLN A 351 26.06 -16.26 -11.87
C GLN A 351 26.45 -14.80 -12.03
N LEU A 352 27.17 -14.48 -13.10
CA LEU A 352 27.45 -13.11 -13.48
C LEU A 352 26.33 -12.59 -14.38
N ILE A 353 25.54 -11.64 -13.87
CA ILE A 353 24.44 -11.02 -14.61
C ILE A 353 24.99 -9.79 -15.34
N ASN A 354 24.92 -9.79 -16.67
CA ASN A 354 25.34 -8.67 -17.50
C ASN A 354 24.18 -7.70 -17.73
N LEU A 355 24.24 -6.52 -17.12
CA LEU A 355 23.14 -5.54 -17.16
C LEU A 355 22.96 -4.93 -18.55
N ARG A 356 24.05 -4.81 -19.33
CA ARG A 356 23.96 -4.34 -20.73
C ARG A 356 23.24 -5.33 -21.63
N ALA A 357 23.47 -6.62 -21.43
CA ALA A 357 22.78 -7.68 -22.18
C ALA A 357 21.27 -7.70 -21.88
N LEU A 358 20.87 -7.26 -20.67
CA LEU A 358 19.47 -7.07 -20.29
C LEU A 358 18.84 -5.82 -20.91
N GLY A 359 19.64 -4.95 -21.54
CA GLY A 359 19.19 -3.71 -22.17
C GLY A 359 19.05 -2.52 -21.22
N MET A 360 19.63 -2.61 -20.03
CA MET A 360 19.56 -1.53 -19.03
C MET A 360 20.37 -0.30 -19.45
N LYS A 361 19.82 0.87 -19.16
CA LYS A 361 20.41 2.20 -19.36
C LYS A 361 20.70 2.89 -18.03
N PRO A 362 21.53 3.94 -18.00
CA PRO A 362 21.69 4.78 -16.81
C PRO A 362 20.33 5.32 -16.33
N GLY A 363 20.03 5.14 -15.05
CA GLY A 363 18.73 5.45 -14.43
C GLY A 363 17.77 4.26 -14.32
N ASP A 364 18.04 3.15 -15.00
CA ASP A 364 17.20 1.95 -14.92
C ASP A 364 17.50 1.11 -13.66
N GLU A 365 16.50 0.33 -13.26
CA GLU A 365 16.55 -0.56 -12.10
C GLU A 365 16.27 -2.01 -12.50
N LEU A 366 17.06 -2.93 -11.95
CA LEU A 366 16.87 -4.37 -12.06
C LEU A 366 16.32 -4.91 -10.75
N TYR A 367 15.15 -5.52 -10.81
CA TYR A 367 14.57 -6.29 -9.72
C TYR A 367 14.77 -7.76 -10.04
N PHE A 368 15.40 -8.54 -9.17
CA PHE A 368 15.54 -9.96 -9.41
C PHE A 368 15.38 -10.80 -8.14
N TYR A 369 14.96 -12.04 -8.31
CA TYR A 369 14.92 -13.04 -7.25
C TYR A 369 15.25 -14.42 -7.85
N VAL A 370 15.71 -15.33 -7.00
CA VAL A 370 15.98 -16.72 -7.39
C VAL A 370 14.75 -17.56 -7.08
N LYS A 371 14.33 -18.37 -8.03
CA LYS A 371 13.25 -19.36 -7.86
C LYS A 371 13.85 -20.76 -8.01
N ALA A 372 13.50 -21.66 -7.10
CA ALA A 372 13.95 -23.06 -7.13
C ALA A 372 12.76 -24.01 -6.99
N LYS A 373 12.95 -25.23 -7.49
CA LYS A 373 11.97 -26.32 -7.45
C LYS A 373 12.64 -27.58 -6.92
N ASP A 374 12.00 -28.26 -5.97
CA ASP A 374 12.49 -29.54 -5.43
C ASP A 374 12.09 -30.74 -6.31
N ASN A 375 12.46 -31.96 -5.91
CA ASN A 375 12.07 -33.19 -6.61
C ASN A 375 10.59 -33.56 -6.43
N PHE A 376 9.93 -33.07 -5.38
CA PHE A 376 8.50 -33.31 -5.11
C PHE A 376 7.58 -32.38 -5.91
N GLY A 377 8.14 -31.31 -6.46
CA GLY A 377 7.47 -30.33 -7.28
C GLY A 377 7.08 -29.05 -6.54
N GLN A 378 7.51 -28.84 -5.29
CA GLN A 378 7.26 -27.58 -4.58
C GLN A 378 8.20 -26.48 -5.11
N GLU A 379 7.70 -25.25 -5.12
CA GLU A 379 8.45 -24.09 -5.57
C GLU A 379 8.70 -23.13 -4.41
N SER A 380 9.90 -22.55 -4.36
CA SER A 380 10.27 -21.51 -3.41
C SER A 380 10.99 -20.36 -4.11
N ARG A 381 11.03 -19.19 -3.46
CA ARG A 381 11.71 -18.00 -3.98
C ARG A 381 12.49 -17.27 -2.90
N SER A 382 13.58 -16.60 -3.30
CA SER A 382 14.31 -15.67 -2.42
C SER A 382 13.57 -14.35 -2.23
N ASP A 383 14.14 -13.50 -1.38
CA ASP A 383 13.83 -12.06 -1.36
C ASP A 383 14.15 -11.41 -2.72
N ILE A 384 13.59 -10.22 -2.94
CA ILE A 384 13.86 -9.39 -4.11
C ILE A 384 15.13 -8.56 -3.85
N TYR A 385 16.02 -8.58 -4.84
CA TYR A 385 17.26 -7.83 -4.89
C TYR A 385 17.14 -6.74 -5.96
N ILE A 386 17.60 -5.54 -5.64
CA ILE A 386 17.49 -4.35 -6.49
C ILE A 386 18.88 -3.88 -6.89
N VAL A 387 19.08 -3.69 -8.19
CA VAL A 387 20.30 -3.11 -8.75
C VAL A 387 19.96 -1.92 -9.62
N SER A 388 20.39 -0.72 -9.22
CA SER A 388 20.18 0.50 -10.00
C SER A 388 21.45 0.94 -10.71
N ILE A 389 21.36 1.35 -11.97
CA ILE A 389 22.46 2.04 -12.66
C ILE A 389 22.30 3.53 -12.42
N GLN A 390 23.32 4.18 -11.87
CA GLN A 390 23.24 5.61 -11.54
C GLN A 390 22.98 6.45 -12.81
N ASP A 391 21.93 7.27 -12.78
CA ASP A 391 21.67 8.25 -13.83
C ASP A 391 22.62 9.44 -13.69
N THR A 392 23.40 9.73 -14.74
CA THR A 392 24.34 10.85 -14.76
C THR A 392 23.79 12.11 -15.44
N SER A 393 22.56 12.07 -15.96
CA SER A 393 21.94 13.17 -16.71
C SER A 393 21.42 14.30 -15.83
N GLU A 394 20.99 14.02 -14.59
CA GLU A 394 20.49 15.02 -13.62
C GLU A 394 21.54 15.42 -12.56
N LEU A 395 22.69 14.76 -12.54
CA LEU A 395 23.77 14.99 -11.56
C LEU A 395 24.48 16.35 -11.72
N MET A 396 24.08 17.19 -12.68
CA MET A 396 24.72 18.49 -12.98
C MET A 396 23.83 19.70 -12.69
N SER A 397 22.58 19.49 -12.28
CA SER A 397 21.69 20.59 -11.91
C SER A 397 21.77 20.85 -10.41
N LEU A 398 22.42 21.97 -10.04
CA LEU A 398 22.53 22.45 -8.65
C LEU A 398 21.27 23.19 -8.19
N THR A 399 20.16 23.14 -8.96
CA THR A 399 18.91 23.87 -8.67
C THR A 399 18.30 23.47 -7.32
N GLY A 400 18.63 22.31 -6.76
CA GLY A 400 18.08 21.83 -5.49
C GLY A 400 18.83 22.25 -4.21
N LEU A 401 20.00 22.88 -4.30
CA LEU A 401 20.80 23.24 -3.11
C LEU A 401 20.77 24.74 -2.77
N ALA A 402 20.39 25.61 -3.71
CA ALA A 402 20.24 27.04 -3.46
C ALA A 402 18.75 27.38 -3.27
N SER A 403 18.33 27.56 -2.02
CA SER A 403 17.10 28.29 -1.72
C SER A 403 17.30 29.73 -2.16
N GLY A 404 16.74 30.11 -3.31
CA GLY A 404 16.81 31.47 -3.81
C GLY A 404 17.19 31.50 -5.28
N VAL A 405 16.21 31.89 -6.10
CA VAL A 405 16.34 32.16 -7.53
C VAL A 405 17.54 33.07 -7.77
N ASN A 406 18.59 32.51 -8.37
CA ASN A 406 19.49 33.27 -9.21
C ASN A 406 19.73 32.45 -10.47
N LEU A 407 19.12 32.91 -11.58
CA LEU A 407 19.38 32.40 -12.91
C LEU A 407 20.89 32.53 -13.15
N VAL A 408 21.55 31.39 -13.27
CA VAL A 408 22.95 31.33 -13.65
C VAL A 408 23.05 31.90 -15.06
N PRO A 409 23.86 32.93 -15.31
CA PRO A 409 24.19 33.31 -16.69
C PRO A 409 24.66 32.06 -17.45
N GLU A 410 24.22 31.86 -18.70
CA GLU A 410 24.45 30.65 -19.52
C GLU A 410 25.94 30.28 -19.73
N TYR A 411 26.86 31.08 -19.18
CA TYR A 411 28.30 31.06 -19.42
C TYR A 411 29.12 30.10 -18.53
N PHE A 412 28.53 29.36 -17.58
CA PHE A 412 29.29 28.45 -16.71
C PHE A 412 29.35 27.01 -17.24
N ARG A 413 30.54 26.54 -17.63
CA ARG A 413 30.80 25.13 -17.96
C ARG A 413 30.82 24.25 -16.71
N SER A 414 30.34 23.01 -16.83
CA SER A 414 30.42 22.01 -15.75
C SER A 414 31.76 21.26 -15.79
N GLN A 415 32.19 20.67 -14.66
CA GLN A 415 33.44 19.88 -14.61
C GLN A 415 33.45 18.75 -15.66
N ARG A 416 32.29 18.16 -15.96
CA ARG A 416 32.18 17.12 -17.00
C ARG A 416 32.32 17.69 -18.40
N GLN A 417 31.79 18.89 -18.66
CA GLN A 417 31.93 19.53 -19.96
C GLN A 417 33.41 19.86 -20.22
N ILE A 418 34.12 20.37 -19.20
CA ILE A 418 35.57 20.61 -19.28
C ILE A 418 36.31 19.30 -19.61
N ILE A 419 36.03 18.20 -18.90
CA ILE A 419 36.64 16.89 -19.20
C ILE A 419 36.38 16.44 -20.64
N ILE A 420 35.12 16.56 -21.11
CA ILE A 420 34.75 16.18 -22.49
C ILE A 420 35.53 17.02 -23.50
N ASP A 421 35.65 18.32 -23.27
CA ASP A 421 36.35 19.23 -24.17
C ASP A 421 37.88 19.05 -24.09
N THR A 422 38.44 18.70 -22.93
CA THR A 422 39.84 18.30 -22.75
C THR A 422 40.15 17.00 -23.53
N GLU A 423 39.28 15.99 -23.43
CA GLU A 423 39.41 14.75 -24.22
C GLU A 423 39.27 14.99 -25.72
N LYS A 424 38.34 15.87 -26.12
CA LYS A 424 38.14 16.28 -27.51
C LYS A 424 39.39 16.98 -28.05
N LEU A 425 39.96 17.93 -27.29
CA LEU A 425 41.17 18.64 -27.64
C LEU A 425 42.36 17.69 -27.84
N LEU A 426 42.47 16.64 -27.03
CA LEU A 426 43.51 15.61 -27.18
C LEU A 426 43.32 14.76 -28.44
N LYS A 427 42.07 14.42 -28.80
CA LYS A 427 41.75 13.71 -30.04
C LYS A 427 42.02 14.57 -31.29
N GLU A 428 41.76 15.87 -31.20
CA GLU A 428 41.95 16.83 -32.30
C GLU A 428 43.39 17.34 -32.43
N LYS A 429 44.28 17.01 -31.49
CA LYS A 429 45.68 17.50 -31.45
C LYS A 429 46.44 17.28 -32.76
N ALA A 430 46.20 16.18 -33.46
CA ALA A 430 46.85 15.88 -34.75
C ALA A 430 46.29 16.70 -35.93
N SER A 431 45.12 17.33 -35.78
CA SER A 431 44.37 18.04 -36.82
C SER A 431 44.39 19.57 -36.68
N ILE A 432 44.94 20.11 -35.59
CA ILE A 432 44.95 21.56 -35.31
C ILE A 432 46.39 22.07 -35.18
N THR A 433 46.60 23.37 -35.39
CA THR A 433 47.92 23.99 -35.22
C THR A 433 48.33 24.01 -33.74
N ASP A 434 49.63 24.05 -33.48
CA ASP A 434 50.16 24.16 -32.10
C ASP A 434 49.65 25.44 -31.39
N THR A 435 49.48 26.53 -32.14
CA THR A 435 48.92 27.79 -31.63
C THR A 435 47.45 27.63 -31.22
N GLU A 436 46.64 26.97 -32.04
CA GLU A 436 45.21 26.72 -31.76
C GLU A 436 45.05 25.74 -30.59
N PHE A 437 45.90 24.71 -30.52
CA PHE A 437 45.93 23.78 -29.38
C PHE A 437 46.24 24.50 -28.06
N LYS A 438 47.26 25.38 -28.06
CA LYS A 438 47.64 26.17 -26.90
C LYS A 438 46.51 27.12 -26.46
N ASN A 439 45.89 27.82 -27.41
CA ASN A 439 44.77 28.72 -27.13
C ASN A 439 43.56 27.98 -26.54
N ARG A 440 43.17 26.85 -27.13
CA ARG A 440 42.06 26.02 -26.61
C ARG A 440 42.37 25.44 -25.23
N SER A 441 43.59 24.97 -25.00
CA SER A 441 44.01 24.47 -23.68
C SER A 441 43.97 25.59 -22.63
N ASN A 442 44.40 26.80 -22.98
CA ASN A 442 44.32 27.95 -22.07
C ASN A 442 42.86 28.37 -21.80
N ASN A 443 41.98 28.34 -22.80
CA ASN A 443 40.55 28.62 -22.61
C ASN A 443 39.88 27.60 -21.68
N LEU A 444 40.20 26.30 -21.81
CA LEU A 444 39.76 25.28 -20.84
C LEU A 444 40.31 25.55 -19.44
N GLY A 445 41.53 26.07 -19.33
CA GLY A 445 42.09 26.54 -18.05
C GLY A 445 41.30 27.70 -17.44
N ILE A 446 40.83 28.64 -18.26
CA ILE A 446 39.96 29.74 -17.82
C ILE A 446 38.61 29.19 -17.33
N ASP A 447 38.00 28.25 -18.06
CA ASP A 447 36.75 27.60 -17.65
C ASP A 447 36.90 26.85 -16.32
N GLN A 448 38.03 26.16 -16.13
CA GLN A 448 38.36 25.44 -14.89
C GLN A 448 38.57 26.42 -13.72
N LYS A 449 39.20 27.58 -13.95
CA LYS A 449 39.35 28.66 -12.95
C LYS A 449 37.99 29.23 -12.54
N LEU A 450 37.13 29.53 -13.52
CA LEU A 450 35.81 30.10 -13.28
C LEU A 450 34.95 29.15 -12.43
N LEU A 451 35.01 27.85 -12.73
CA LEU A 451 34.34 26.81 -11.96
C LEU A 451 34.90 26.72 -10.52
N ARG A 452 36.22 26.80 -10.35
CA ARG A 452 36.88 26.78 -9.04
C ARG A 452 36.43 27.96 -8.17
N LEU A 453 36.47 29.19 -8.70
CA LEU A 453 36.03 30.41 -7.99
C LEU A 453 34.56 30.32 -7.55
N ARG A 454 33.69 29.75 -8.40
CA ARG A 454 32.27 29.53 -8.07
C ARG A 454 32.08 28.65 -6.84
N TYR A 455 32.91 27.63 -6.65
CA TYR A 455 32.87 26.77 -5.47
C TYR A 455 33.65 27.38 -4.29
N GLY A 456 34.71 28.15 -4.55
CA GLY A 456 35.51 28.86 -3.56
C GLY A 456 34.72 29.87 -2.74
N LYS A 457 33.71 30.52 -3.33
CA LYS A 457 32.82 31.46 -2.62
C LYS A 457 32.15 30.87 -1.38
N PHE A 458 31.91 29.55 -1.36
CA PHE A 458 31.25 28.86 -0.25
C PHE A 458 32.22 28.52 0.90
N LEU A 459 33.53 28.70 0.69
CA LEU A 459 34.54 28.48 1.73
C LEU A 459 34.84 29.75 2.53
N GLY A 460 34.58 30.94 1.97
CA GLY A 460 34.78 32.23 2.65
C GLY A 460 36.24 32.58 2.99
N GLU A 461 37.21 31.80 2.52
CA GLU A 461 38.63 31.85 2.97
C GLU A 461 39.61 32.37 1.89
N GLU A 462 39.21 33.19 0.91
CA GLU A 462 40.19 33.74 -0.08
C GLU A 462 40.76 35.14 0.26
N SER A 463 40.55 35.71 1.46
CA SER A 463 41.22 36.96 1.86
C SER A 463 42.58 36.78 2.56
N GLU A 464 42.95 35.59 3.04
CA GLU A 464 44.13 35.44 3.91
C GLU A 464 45.37 34.78 3.27
N THR A 465 45.32 34.29 2.02
CA THR A 465 46.45 33.52 1.43
C THR A 465 47.14 34.17 0.21
N TYR A 466 46.74 35.38 -0.20
CA TYR A 466 47.42 36.13 -1.28
C TYR A 466 48.28 37.31 -0.78
N GLY A 467 48.75 37.23 0.46
CA GLY A 467 49.64 38.22 1.07
C GLY A 467 51.03 37.65 1.37
N ALA A 468 51.80 37.26 0.36
CA ALA A 468 53.27 37.22 0.41
C ALA A 468 53.86 36.99 -0.98
N GLU A 469 54.75 37.91 -1.38
CA GLU A 469 55.67 37.85 -2.52
C GLU A 469 55.12 38.23 -3.91
N GLY A 470 55.13 39.55 -4.14
CA GLY A 470 55.09 40.13 -5.47
C GLY A 470 54.93 41.65 -5.42
N LYS A 471 56.05 42.38 -5.30
CA LYS A 471 56.10 43.85 -5.42
C LYS A 471 55.34 44.30 -6.67
N VAL A 472 54.30 45.12 -6.49
CA VAL A 472 53.82 46.03 -7.52
C VAL A 472 53.77 47.41 -6.91
N GLU A 473 54.40 48.33 -7.61
CA GLU A 473 54.63 49.71 -7.22
C GLU A 473 53.34 50.48 -7.00
N GLU A 474 53.46 51.38 -6.05
CA GLU A 474 52.56 52.46 -5.66
C GLU A 474 52.14 53.27 -6.90
N HIS A 475 50.84 53.28 -7.22
CA HIS A 475 50.24 54.36 -7.99
C HIS A 475 49.25 55.11 -7.11
N SER A 476 49.58 56.38 -6.91
CA SER A 476 48.92 57.38 -6.09
C SER A 476 47.43 57.49 -6.32
N ALA A 477 46.73 57.80 -5.23
CA ALA A 477 45.39 58.36 -5.22
C ALA A 477 45.39 59.76 -5.85
N ASP A 478 44.84 59.88 -7.06
CA ASP A 478 44.05 61.04 -7.50
C ASP A 478 43.36 60.68 -8.82
N ASP A 479 42.04 60.49 -8.79
CA ASP A 479 41.12 61.11 -9.74
C ASP A 479 39.68 60.69 -9.44
N GLY A 480 38.87 61.68 -9.06
CA GLY A 480 37.43 61.52 -8.94
C GLY A 480 36.79 61.48 -10.32
N HIS A 481 36.18 60.35 -10.69
CA HIS A 481 35.21 60.30 -11.77
C HIS A 481 33.95 59.50 -11.39
N ASN A 482 32.89 60.26 -11.19
CA ASN A 482 31.49 59.89 -11.35
C ASN A 482 31.28 59.12 -12.66
N HIS A 483 30.84 57.86 -12.59
CA HIS A 483 30.17 57.21 -13.70
C HIS A 483 28.98 56.36 -13.23
N SER A 484 27.83 57.01 -13.21
CA SER A 484 26.58 56.39 -13.64
C SER A 484 26.72 56.02 -15.13
N LYS A 485 26.87 54.72 -15.41
CA LYS A 485 26.64 54.14 -16.74
C LYS A 485 26.14 52.71 -16.58
N GLU A 486 24.88 52.51 -16.97
CA GLU A 486 24.42 51.20 -17.43
C GLU A 486 25.22 50.86 -18.70
N GLU A 487 26.12 49.88 -18.62
CA GLU A 487 26.78 49.32 -19.81
C GLU A 487 26.31 47.89 -20.05
N ASN A 488 25.78 47.66 -21.25
CA ASN A 488 25.54 46.34 -21.82
C ASN A 488 26.86 45.57 -21.88
N VAL A 489 26.98 44.50 -21.08
CA VAL A 489 28.11 43.56 -21.14
C VAL A 489 28.13 42.91 -22.53
N LYS A 490 29.21 43.13 -23.30
CA LYS A 490 29.41 42.48 -24.60
C LYS A 490 29.81 41.02 -24.41
N PHE A 491 29.34 40.16 -25.32
CA PHE A 491 29.70 38.74 -25.39
C PHE A 491 31.23 38.56 -25.49
N GLY A 492 31.84 37.92 -24.49
CA GLY A 492 33.26 37.56 -24.49
C GLY A 492 34.18 38.38 -23.57
N ASP A 493 33.66 39.36 -22.83
CA ASP A 493 34.49 40.14 -21.89
C ASP A 493 34.58 39.45 -20.51
N VAL A 494 35.56 38.54 -20.39
CA VAL A 494 35.83 37.78 -19.16
C VAL A 494 36.28 38.71 -18.02
N GLN A 495 36.85 39.88 -18.33
CA GLN A 495 37.39 40.81 -17.34
C GLN A 495 36.26 41.51 -16.56
N ALA A 496 35.21 41.96 -17.25
CA ALA A 496 34.03 42.57 -16.63
C ALA A 496 33.24 41.58 -15.74
N LEU A 497 33.17 40.31 -16.14
CA LEU A 497 32.60 39.22 -15.33
C LEU A 497 33.44 38.89 -14.10
N MET A 498 34.76 39.06 -14.18
CA MET A 498 35.66 38.90 -13.04
C MET A 498 35.50 40.05 -12.04
N ASP A 499 35.36 41.29 -12.50
CA ASP A 499 35.17 42.45 -11.61
C ASP A 499 33.82 42.38 -10.86
N GLU A 500 32.73 41.96 -11.51
CA GLU A 500 31.43 41.80 -10.83
C GLU A 500 31.45 40.73 -9.73
N TYR A 501 32.29 39.70 -9.88
CA TYR A 501 32.51 38.67 -8.87
C TYR A 501 33.53 39.08 -7.80
N ALA A 502 34.61 39.78 -8.19
CA ALA A 502 35.66 40.25 -7.29
C ALA A 502 35.17 41.31 -6.28
N HIS A 503 34.19 42.13 -6.66
CA HIS A 503 33.67 43.21 -5.81
C HIS A 503 32.58 42.78 -4.79
N LYS A 504 32.25 41.48 -4.66
CA LYS A 504 31.22 40.98 -3.72
C LYS A 504 31.76 40.07 -2.59
N HIS A 505 33.01 40.24 -2.19
CA HIS A 505 33.72 39.27 -1.35
C HIS A 505 33.71 39.50 0.17
N ASP A 506 32.77 40.28 0.72
CA ASP A 506 32.72 40.52 2.17
C ASP A 506 31.36 40.19 2.81
N ASN A 507 30.79 39.03 2.45
CA ASN A 507 29.60 38.49 3.12
C ASN A 507 30.00 37.29 4.00
N ALA A 508 30.35 37.58 5.26
CA ALA A 508 30.69 36.57 6.27
C ALA A 508 29.54 35.59 6.59
N GLU A 509 28.30 35.85 6.15
CA GLU A 509 27.13 35.00 6.40
C GLU A 509 27.14 33.67 5.60
N ASP A 510 27.75 33.63 4.40
CA ASP A 510 27.74 32.43 3.53
C ASP A 510 28.71 31.32 4.03
N ALA A 511 29.72 31.68 4.84
CA ALA A 511 30.73 30.76 5.35
C ALA A 511 30.21 29.88 6.51
N GLY A 512 29.05 30.18 7.10
CA GLY A 512 28.47 29.45 8.23
C GLY A 512 27.68 28.19 7.88
N PHE A 513 27.45 27.91 6.59
CA PHE A 513 26.41 26.95 6.17
C PHE A 513 26.84 25.47 6.09
N PHE A 514 28.15 25.18 6.14
CA PHE A 514 28.67 23.81 5.95
C PHE A 514 29.38 23.26 7.19
N GLU A 515 29.09 21.99 7.52
CA GLU A 515 29.82 21.22 8.52
C GLU A 515 31.33 21.17 8.22
N PRO A 516 32.22 21.09 9.24
CA PRO A 516 33.68 21.08 9.06
C PRO A 516 34.19 20.00 8.09
N GLU A 517 33.55 18.82 8.07
CA GLU A 517 33.91 17.73 7.16
C GLU A 517 33.58 18.06 5.69
N LEU A 518 32.47 18.76 5.44
CA LEU A 518 32.08 19.21 4.09
C LEU A 518 33.06 20.28 3.57
N LYS A 519 33.47 21.22 4.44
CA LYS A 519 34.47 22.24 4.10
C LYS A 519 35.82 21.62 3.72
N SER A 520 36.28 20.62 4.47
CA SER A 520 37.52 19.89 4.16
C SER A 520 37.47 19.19 2.79
N LYS A 521 36.36 18.51 2.47
CA LYS A 521 36.16 17.87 1.15
C LYS A 521 36.07 18.89 0.02
N LEU A 522 35.42 20.03 0.25
CA LEU A 522 35.35 21.13 -0.72
C LEU A 522 36.75 21.70 -1.00
N LYS A 523 37.54 21.94 0.06
CA LYS A 523 38.94 22.39 -0.05
C LYS A 523 39.79 21.43 -0.88
N ALA A 524 39.71 20.13 -0.58
CA ALA A 524 40.41 19.10 -1.36
C ALA A 524 39.97 19.12 -2.84
N THR A 525 38.69 19.34 -3.11
CA THR A 525 38.16 19.46 -4.48
C THR A 525 38.78 20.66 -5.22
N LEU A 526 38.84 21.83 -4.55
CA LEU A 526 39.42 23.04 -5.12
C LEU A 526 40.92 22.90 -5.41
N THR A 527 41.66 22.16 -4.57
CA THR A 527 43.09 21.86 -4.80
C THR A 527 43.31 21.02 -6.07
N GLU A 528 42.44 20.02 -6.31
CA GLU A 528 42.50 19.20 -7.53
C GLU A 528 42.10 20.03 -8.77
N MET A 529 41.10 20.91 -8.65
CA MET A 529 40.74 21.86 -9.72
C MET A 529 41.87 22.83 -10.06
N TRP A 530 42.59 23.36 -9.06
CA TRP A 530 43.77 24.20 -9.26
C TRP A 530 44.88 23.44 -10.01
N SER A 531 45.08 22.17 -9.63
CA SER A 531 46.07 21.30 -10.26
C SER A 531 45.75 21.00 -11.73
N ALA A 532 44.46 20.89 -12.07
CA ALA A 532 43.99 20.81 -13.44
C ALA A 532 44.16 22.14 -14.20
N GLU A 533 43.74 23.25 -13.59
CA GLU A 533 43.86 24.63 -14.13
C GLU A 533 45.31 24.93 -14.54
N LEU A 534 46.28 24.69 -13.65
CA LEU A 534 47.69 24.93 -13.91
C LEU A 534 48.21 24.14 -15.13
N ARG A 535 47.80 22.88 -15.26
CA ARG A 535 48.22 21.98 -16.35
C ARG A 535 47.58 22.37 -17.68
N LEU A 536 46.32 22.81 -17.67
CA LEU A 536 45.64 23.35 -18.85
C LEU A 536 46.28 24.65 -19.33
N ARG A 537 46.65 25.55 -18.40
CA ARG A 537 47.34 26.82 -18.72
C ARG A 537 48.79 26.63 -19.15
N THR A 538 49.44 25.54 -18.76
CA THR A 538 50.77 25.14 -19.23
C THR A 538 50.74 24.23 -20.45
N TYR A 539 49.59 24.14 -21.14
CA TYR A 539 49.39 23.42 -22.40
C TYR A 539 49.60 21.90 -22.31
N LYS A 540 49.31 21.32 -21.14
CA LYS A 540 49.44 19.89 -20.84
C LYS A 540 48.07 19.25 -20.49
N PRO A 541 47.09 19.24 -21.40
CA PRO A 541 45.74 18.70 -21.12
C PRO A 541 45.74 17.21 -20.77
N GLN A 542 46.69 16.42 -21.31
CA GLN A 542 46.80 14.99 -20.98
C GLN A 542 47.20 14.75 -19.52
N GLU A 543 48.03 15.62 -18.94
CA GLU A 543 48.39 15.58 -17.53
C GLU A 543 47.27 16.16 -16.64
N ALA A 544 46.37 16.99 -17.18
CA ALA A 544 45.27 17.60 -16.44
C ALA A 544 44.11 16.61 -16.18
N LEU A 545 43.81 15.71 -17.13
CA LEU A 545 42.68 14.77 -17.07
C LEU A 545 42.56 14.01 -15.72
N PRO A 546 43.62 13.41 -15.15
CA PRO A 546 43.50 12.71 -13.86
C PRO A 546 43.00 13.61 -12.72
N PHE A 547 43.43 14.87 -12.70
CA PHE A 547 43.03 15.85 -11.70
C PHE A 547 41.58 16.33 -11.94
N GLU A 548 41.18 16.51 -13.20
CA GLU A 548 39.80 16.84 -13.56
C GLU A 548 38.82 15.72 -13.14
N TYR A 549 39.19 14.45 -13.39
CA TYR A 549 38.40 13.28 -12.97
C TYR A 549 38.31 13.15 -11.44
N LYS A 550 39.41 13.42 -10.74
CA LYS A 550 39.45 13.41 -9.27
C LYS A 550 38.62 14.54 -8.67
N ALA A 551 38.71 15.76 -9.22
CA ALA A 551 37.86 16.88 -8.85
C ALA A 551 36.36 16.57 -9.08
N LEU A 552 36.00 15.95 -10.22
CA LEU A 552 34.63 15.52 -10.48
C LEU A 552 34.12 14.51 -9.44
N ARG A 553 34.96 13.57 -9.03
CA ARG A 553 34.61 12.59 -7.99
C ARG A 553 34.34 13.27 -6.65
N LEU A 554 35.25 14.14 -6.21
CA LEU A 554 35.12 14.84 -4.92
C LEU A 554 33.89 15.77 -4.90
N LEU A 555 33.59 16.45 -6.01
CA LEU A 555 32.35 17.24 -6.16
C LEU A 555 31.09 16.37 -5.97
N LYS A 556 31.08 15.16 -6.51
CA LYS A 556 29.93 14.24 -6.37
C LYS A 556 29.79 13.73 -4.96
N ASP A 557 30.89 13.38 -4.30
CA ASP A 557 30.88 12.93 -2.91
C ASP A 557 30.33 14.06 -2.00
N LEU A 558 30.73 15.31 -2.24
CA LEU A 558 30.21 16.49 -1.55
C LEU A 558 28.69 16.66 -1.77
N GLN A 559 28.22 16.53 -3.02
CA GLN A 559 26.80 16.63 -3.37
C GLN A 559 25.97 15.49 -2.75
N GLN A 560 26.53 14.28 -2.64
CA GLN A 560 25.86 13.17 -1.98
C GLN A 560 25.81 13.35 -0.46
N SER A 561 26.89 13.84 0.17
CA SER A 561 26.90 14.09 1.61
C SER A 561 25.98 15.23 2.06
N SER A 562 25.68 16.18 1.18
CA SER A 562 24.70 17.26 1.45
C SER A 562 23.25 16.82 1.23
N ARG A 563 23.00 15.66 0.59
CA ARG A 563 21.65 15.09 0.48
C ARG A 563 21.28 14.45 1.81
N ALA A 564 20.43 15.12 2.59
CA ALA A 564 19.67 14.47 3.64
C ALA A 564 18.73 13.42 3.00
N TYR A 565 19.18 12.17 2.91
CA TYR A 565 18.33 11.07 2.50
C TYR A 565 17.30 10.81 3.61
N VAL A 566 16.14 11.47 3.52
CA VAL A 566 14.93 10.84 4.04
C VAL A 566 14.71 9.64 3.14
N ALA A 567 14.99 8.45 3.66
CA ALA A 567 14.72 7.20 2.96
C ALA A 567 13.29 7.32 2.40
N LYS A 568 13.15 7.31 1.06
CA LYS A 568 11.87 6.99 0.45
C LYS A 568 11.60 5.56 0.89
N THR A 569 10.91 5.45 2.02
CA THR A 569 10.31 4.20 2.45
C THR A 569 9.51 3.76 1.23
N THR A 570 9.97 2.70 0.58
CA THR A 570 9.07 1.94 -0.27
C THR A 570 7.89 1.66 0.64
N VAL A 571 6.75 2.23 0.30
CA VAL A 571 5.54 1.96 1.05
C VAL A 571 5.38 0.45 0.91
N LYS A 572 5.71 -0.28 1.99
CA LYS A 572 5.27 -1.65 2.17
C LYS A 572 3.76 -1.53 2.22
N THR A 573 3.11 -1.53 1.06
CA THR A 573 1.69 -1.81 1.00
C THR A 573 1.58 -3.22 1.54
N SER A 574 1.13 -3.33 2.79
CA SER A 574 0.76 -4.62 3.33
C SER A 574 -0.17 -5.25 2.31
N PRO A 575 0.05 -6.51 1.90
CA PRO A 575 -0.83 -7.17 0.96
C PRO A 575 -2.27 -6.96 1.43
N LEU A 576 -3.12 -6.49 0.53
CA LEU A 576 -4.52 -6.23 0.82
C LEU A 576 -5.11 -7.51 1.41
N LYS A 577 -5.40 -7.46 2.70
CA LYS A 577 -6.10 -8.54 3.38
C LYS A 577 -7.55 -8.44 2.93
N ASP A 578 -7.97 -9.31 2.02
CA ASP A 578 -9.34 -9.31 1.49
C ASP A 578 -10.39 -9.42 2.61
N GLU A 579 -10.04 -10.13 3.69
CA GLU A 579 -10.78 -10.23 4.95
C GLU A 579 -10.99 -8.89 5.70
N LYS A 580 -10.14 -7.87 5.47
CA LYS A 580 -10.23 -6.52 6.05
C LYS A 580 -10.79 -5.49 5.08
N ARG A 581 -11.14 -5.88 3.86
CA ARG A 581 -11.75 -4.99 2.88
C ARG A 581 -13.14 -4.59 3.40
N LEU A 582 -13.43 -3.28 3.42
CA LEU A 582 -14.66 -2.68 3.96
C LEU A 582 -14.82 -2.75 5.50
N THR A 583 -13.80 -3.15 6.26
CA THR A 583 -13.86 -3.20 7.74
C THR A 583 -13.20 -2.00 8.42
N GLY A 584 -12.86 -0.95 7.68
CA GLY A 584 -12.20 0.25 8.23
C GLY A 584 -13.18 1.13 9.00
N GLU A 585 -12.79 1.58 10.19
CA GLU A 585 -13.51 2.62 10.93
C GLU A 585 -13.29 3.98 10.26
N LEU A 586 -14.33 4.53 9.65
CA LEU A 586 -14.31 5.84 9.00
C LEU A 586 -14.45 7.01 10.00
N ASP A 587 -14.65 6.73 11.29
CA ASP A 587 -14.95 7.72 12.32
C ASP A 587 -13.87 8.80 12.48
N LYS A 588 -12.62 8.48 12.14
CA LYS A 588 -11.48 9.41 12.21
C LYS A 588 -11.18 10.13 10.89
N ILE A 589 -11.83 9.73 9.79
CA ILE A 589 -11.67 10.36 8.48
C ILE A 589 -12.67 11.51 8.41
N THR A 590 -12.21 12.68 8.85
CA THR A 590 -12.93 13.93 8.62
C THR A 590 -12.92 14.21 7.13
N ASN A 591 -14.07 14.07 6.46
CA ASN A 591 -14.22 14.59 5.12
C ASN A 591 -13.85 16.07 5.16
N PRO A 592 -12.98 16.57 4.26
CA PRO A 592 -12.67 17.98 4.20
C PRO A 592 -13.95 18.72 3.86
N VAL A 593 -14.58 19.32 4.88
CA VAL A 593 -15.66 20.27 4.68
C VAL A 593 -14.97 21.53 4.20
N ASN A 594 -14.85 21.66 2.88
CA ASN A 594 -14.52 22.93 2.24
C ASN A 594 -15.71 23.86 2.47
N ASN A 595 -15.74 24.49 3.63
CA ASN A 595 -16.47 25.73 3.81
C ASN A 595 -15.72 26.78 2.99
N ALA A 596 -16.00 26.81 1.69
CA ALA A 596 -15.71 27.99 0.91
C ALA A 596 -16.58 29.09 1.51
N MET A 597 -15.99 29.90 2.39
CA MET A 597 -16.45 31.27 2.55
C MET A 597 -16.22 31.92 1.19
N LEU A 598 -17.24 31.85 0.33
CA LEU A 598 -17.35 32.74 -0.81
C LEU A 598 -17.30 34.14 -0.22
N ILE A 599 -16.12 34.76 -0.25
CA ILE A 599 -15.97 36.16 0.10
C ILE A 599 -16.93 36.90 -0.82
N THR A 600 -17.86 37.59 -0.17
CA THR A 600 -19.10 38.17 -0.66
C THR A 600 -18.88 39.21 -1.76
N THR A 601 -18.56 38.77 -2.97
CA THR A 601 -18.69 39.61 -4.17
C THR A 601 -20.18 39.95 -4.40
N ASP A 602 -21.08 39.08 -3.94
CA ASP A 602 -22.54 39.26 -4.05
C ASP A 602 -23.08 40.39 -3.17
N GLN A 603 -22.51 40.63 -1.97
CA GLN A 603 -23.01 41.68 -1.08
C GLN A 603 -22.68 43.08 -1.60
N LYS A 604 -21.51 43.24 -2.24
CA LYS A 604 -21.12 44.48 -2.90
C LYS A 604 -22.03 44.79 -4.10
N ALA A 605 -22.26 43.79 -4.95
CA ALA A 605 -23.16 43.90 -6.09
C ALA A 605 -24.63 44.13 -5.67
N ALA A 606 -25.10 43.45 -4.61
CA ALA A 606 -26.44 43.61 -4.07
C ALA A 606 -26.65 45.01 -3.48
N ASN A 607 -25.66 45.58 -2.80
CA ASN A 607 -25.74 46.95 -2.26
C ASN A 607 -25.78 48.00 -3.38
N LEU A 608 -24.98 47.82 -4.45
CA LEU A 608 -25.02 48.70 -5.62
C LEU A 608 -26.37 48.60 -6.36
N LYS A 609 -26.93 47.40 -6.53
CA LYS A 609 -28.27 47.19 -7.13
C LYS A 609 -29.38 47.84 -6.31
N LYS A 610 -29.33 47.72 -4.98
CA LYS A 610 -30.28 48.40 -4.08
C LYS A 610 -30.17 49.92 -4.19
N ALA A 611 -28.95 50.46 -4.27
CA ALA A 611 -28.74 51.90 -4.46
C ALA A 611 -29.28 52.38 -5.83
N ILE A 612 -29.10 51.62 -6.91
CA ILE A 612 -29.69 51.92 -8.22
C ILE A 612 -31.22 51.90 -8.15
N ALA A 613 -31.82 50.90 -7.50
CA ALA A 613 -33.27 50.84 -7.34
C ALA A 613 -33.83 52.02 -6.52
N VAL A 614 -33.09 52.50 -5.52
CA VAL A 614 -33.45 53.71 -4.75
C VAL A 614 -33.37 54.97 -5.62
N LEU A 615 -32.36 55.09 -6.48
CA LEU A 615 -32.23 56.20 -7.43
C LEU A 615 -33.37 56.21 -8.46
N GLU A 616 -33.76 55.03 -8.95
CA GLU A 616 -34.90 54.87 -9.86
C GLU A 616 -36.22 55.24 -9.19
N GLN A 617 -36.40 54.83 -7.93
CA GLN A 617 -37.56 55.23 -7.12
C GLN A 617 -37.58 56.74 -6.87
N LEU A 618 -36.43 57.39 -6.74
CA LEU A 618 -36.31 58.84 -6.54
C LEU A 618 -36.79 59.64 -7.76
N LYS A 619 -36.68 59.08 -8.98
CA LYS A 619 -37.27 59.66 -10.20
C LYS A 619 -38.81 59.69 -10.15
N GLN A 620 -39.43 58.76 -9.41
CA GLN A 620 -40.88 58.61 -9.31
C GLN A 620 -41.46 59.27 -8.04
N LYS A 621 -40.73 59.24 -6.93
CA LYS A 621 -41.12 59.81 -5.63
C LYS A 621 -39.95 60.63 -5.05
N PRO A 622 -40.05 61.96 -4.96
CA PRO A 622 -38.92 62.84 -4.59
C PRO A 622 -38.64 62.88 -3.08
N GLN A 623 -38.92 61.81 -2.34
CA GLN A 623 -38.67 61.71 -0.89
C GLN A 623 -37.84 60.47 -0.56
N LEU A 624 -36.71 60.68 0.11
CA LEU A 624 -35.81 59.63 0.57
C LEU A 624 -36.15 59.23 2.01
N SER A 625 -36.41 57.94 2.23
CA SER A 625 -36.50 57.35 3.57
C SER A 625 -35.12 57.33 4.26
N VAL A 626 -35.13 57.19 5.59
CA VAL A 626 -33.91 56.96 6.39
C VAL A 626 -33.16 55.70 5.91
N ILE A 627 -33.89 54.68 5.44
CA ILE A 627 -33.32 53.44 4.90
C ILE A 627 -32.65 53.71 3.55
N ASP A 628 -33.30 54.47 2.68
CA ASP A 628 -32.80 54.84 1.35
C ASP A 628 -31.48 55.63 1.44
N LYS A 629 -31.41 56.59 2.37
CA LYS A 629 -30.17 57.35 2.65
C LYS A 629 -29.04 56.44 3.11
N ARG A 630 -29.31 55.38 3.89
CA ARG A 630 -28.28 54.42 4.31
C ARG A 630 -27.77 53.60 3.12
N MET A 631 -28.67 53.13 2.25
CA MET A 631 -28.29 52.38 1.04
C MET A 631 -27.44 53.22 0.09
N LEU A 632 -27.80 54.50 -0.10
CA LEU A 632 -27.01 55.45 -0.89
C LEU A 632 -25.65 55.75 -0.24
N ASN A 633 -25.58 55.92 1.08
CA ASN A 633 -24.29 56.08 1.78
C ASN A 633 -23.36 54.89 1.58
N THR A 634 -23.87 53.66 1.62
CA THR A 634 -23.06 52.46 1.37
C THR A 634 -22.50 52.44 -0.05
N ALA A 635 -23.31 52.80 -1.06
CA ALA A 635 -22.85 52.92 -2.44
C ALA A 635 -21.90 54.12 -2.66
N GLN A 636 -22.05 55.20 -1.89
CA GLN A 636 -21.17 56.37 -1.95
C GLN A 636 -19.75 56.01 -1.53
N ILE A 637 -19.56 55.16 -0.51
CA ILE A 637 -18.24 54.68 -0.09
C ILE A 637 -17.52 53.95 -1.25
N GLU A 638 -18.27 53.17 -2.04
CA GLU A 638 -17.73 52.48 -3.20
C GLU A 638 -17.42 53.41 -4.38
N LEU A 639 -18.20 54.48 -4.55
CA LEU A 639 -17.88 55.53 -5.49
C LEU A 639 -16.64 56.33 -5.08
N ILE A 640 -16.39 56.52 -3.78
CA ILE A 640 -15.17 57.19 -3.27
C ILE A 640 -13.93 56.36 -3.62
N THR A 641 -13.97 55.05 -3.37
CA THR A 641 -12.85 54.15 -3.69
C THR A 641 -12.64 53.99 -5.19
N ALA A 642 -13.70 54.10 -6.00
CA ALA A 642 -13.59 54.13 -7.46
C ALA A 642 -13.02 55.46 -7.98
N ALA A 643 -13.46 56.59 -7.41
CA ALA A 643 -13.01 57.92 -7.79
C ALA A 643 -11.55 58.19 -7.42
N SER A 644 -11.00 57.55 -6.37
CA SER A 644 -9.57 57.66 -6.06
C SER A 644 -8.70 56.97 -7.11
N LYS A 645 -9.19 55.91 -7.76
CA LYS A 645 -8.49 55.18 -8.81
C LYS A 645 -8.72 55.76 -10.21
N SER A 646 -9.90 56.32 -10.48
CA SER A 646 -10.26 56.89 -11.78
C SER A 646 -11.10 58.17 -11.62
N PRO A 647 -10.47 59.31 -11.30
CA PRO A 647 -11.17 60.55 -10.99
C PRO A 647 -12.05 61.08 -12.14
N SER A 648 -11.56 61.00 -13.38
CA SER A 648 -12.28 61.49 -14.56
C SER A 648 -13.61 60.78 -14.82
N ALA A 649 -13.73 59.51 -14.41
CA ALA A 649 -14.92 58.70 -14.64
C ALA A 649 -15.97 58.80 -13.52
N TYR A 650 -15.55 58.94 -12.25
CA TYR A 650 -16.44 58.79 -11.09
C TYR A 650 -16.61 60.06 -10.24
N LEU A 651 -15.74 61.06 -10.37
CA LEU A 651 -15.81 62.29 -9.57
C LEU A 651 -17.10 63.12 -9.80
N PRO A 652 -17.63 63.26 -11.03
CA PRO A 652 -18.89 63.96 -11.25
C PRO A 652 -20.08 63.28 -10.54
N ALA A 653 -20.17 61.95 -10.66
CA ALA A 653 -21.20 61.14 -10.02
C ALA A 653 -21.08 61.17 -8.49
N LEU A 654 -19.86 61.13 -7.94
CA LEU A 654 -19.63 61.23 -6.49
C LEU A 654 -20.06 62.58 -5.91
N LYS A 655 -19.77 63.68 -6.61
CA LYS A 655 -20.21 65.03 -6.20
C LYS A 655 -21.74 65.12 -6.15
N LEU A 656 -22.42 64.57 -7.15
CA LEU A 656 -23.89 64.52 -7.18
C LEU A 656 -24.44 63.60 -6.08
N MET A 657 -23.88 62.39 -5.91
CA MET A 657 -24.24 61.45 -4.84
C MET A 657 -24.15 62.09 -3.45
N LYS A 658 -23.06 62.82 -3.16
CA LYS A 658 -22.89 63.52 -1.88
C LYS A 658 -23.96 64.60 -1.65
N LYS A 659 -24.30 65.37 -2.68
CA LYS A 659 -25.38 66.36 -2.63
C LYS A 659 -26.74 65.70 -2.38
N THR A 660 -27.00 64.54 -3.00
CA THR A 660 -28.26 63.78 -2.83
C THR A 660 -28.46 63.27 -1.41
N VAL A 661 -27.39 62.75 -0.79
CA VAL A 661 -27.43 62.17 0.55
C VAL A 661 -27.55 63.25 1.62
N ASN A 662 -26.85 64.38 1.44
CA ASN A 662 -26.87 65.52 2.38
C ASN A 662 -28.18 66.33 2.33
N GLY A 663 -29.03 66.12 1.31
CA GLY A 663 -30.32 66.81 1.19
C GLY A 663 -30.21 68.29 0.81
N GLU A 664 -29.08 68.70 0.21
CA GLU A 664 -28.76 70.10 -0.02
C GLU A 664 -29.51 70.71 -1.24
N VAL A 665 -29.93 69.91 -2.24
CA VAL A 665 -30.59 70.37 -3.48
C VAL A 665 -31.51 69.28 -4.07
N LYS A 666 -32.64 69.65 -4.72
CA LYS A 666 -33.43 68.72 -5.57
C LYS A 666 -32.64 68.35 -6.82
N ILE A 667 -32.42 67.06 -7.04
CA ILE A 667 -31.65 66.53 -8.19
C ILE A 667 -32.59 66.28 -9.37
N ASN A 668 -32.14 66.63 -10.58
CA ASN A 668 -32.89 66.39 -11.81
C ASN A 668 -32.68 64.96 -12.34
N ASN A 669 -33.61 64.45 -13.16
CA ASN A 669 -33.52 63.09 -13.72
C ASN A 669 -32.20 62.82 -14.46
N SER A 670 -31.67 63.80 -15.20
CA SER A 670 -30.38 63.69 -15.91
C SER A 670 -29.17 63.55 -14.97
N GLU A 671 -29.25 64.12 -13.77
CA GLU A 671 -28.19 64.00 -12.76
C GLU A 671 -28.28 62.66 -12.02
N ILE A 672 -29.48 62.11 -11.85
CA ILE A 672 -29.71 60.75 -11.34
C ILE A 672 -29.14 59.73 -12.33
N ASP A 673 -29.37 59.91 -13.63
CA ASP A 673 -28.83 59.04 -14.69
C ASP A 673 -27.30 58.99 -14.69
N LEU A 674 -26.64 60.11 -14.36
CA LEU A 674 -25.16 60.16 -14.24
C LEU A 674 -24.65 59.34 -13.05
N ILE A 675 -25.37 59.32 -11.93
CA ILE A 675 -25.04 58.49 -10.77
C ILE A 675 -25.28 57.01 -11.09
N GLU A 676 -26.43 56.67 -11.69
CA GLU A 676 -26.78 55.30 -12.08
C GLU A 676 -25.75 54.72 -13.05
N ASN A 677 -25.35 55.47 -14.09
CA ASN A 677 -24.34 55.04 -15.04
C ASN A 677 -22.97 54.76 -14.37
N ALA A 678 -22.60 55.55 -13.37
CA ALA A 678 -21.37 55.34 -12.61
C ALA A 678 -21.45 54.09 -11.73
N LEU A 679 -22.59 53.84 -11.08
CA LEU A 679 -22.82 52.63 -10.29
C LEU A 679 -22.91 51.36 -11.16
N GLN A 680 -23.49 51.46 -12.36
CA GLN A 680 -23.53 50.37 -13.33
C GLN A 680 -22.13 50.02 -13.86
N LYS A 681 -21.30 51.03 -14.16
CA LYS A 681 -19.88 50.83 -14.51
C LYS A 681 -19.10 50.12 -13.40
N LEU A 682 -19.44 50.40 -12.13
CA LEU A 682 -18.86 49.71 -10.96
C LEU A 682 -19.35 48.27 -10.79
N LEU A 683 -20.58 47.96 -11.19
CA LEU A 683 -21.15 46.60 -11.17
C LEU A 683 -20.48 45.67 -12.21
N GLY A 684 -19.90 46.24 -13.28
CA GLY A 684 -19.28 45.49 -14.37
C GLY A 684 -20.29 44.67 -15.19
N ASN A 685 -19.80 43.92 -16.18
CA ASN A 685 -20.62 42.94 -16.89
C ASN A 685 -20.95 41.80 -15.92
N VAL A 686 -22.21 41.72 -15.48
CA VAL A 686 -22.72 40.61 -14.67
C VAL A 686 -22.52 39.32 -15.48
N GLN A 687 -21.61 38.45 -15.03
CA GLN A 687 -21.55 37.12 -15.59
C GLN A 687 -22.90 36.44 -15.32
N PRO A 688 -23.56 35.84 -16.33
CA PRO A 688 -24.81 35.13 -16.11
C PRO A 688 -24.55 34.03 -15.08
N LEU A 689 -25.44 33.92 -14.09
CA LEU A 689 -25.40 32.79 -13.16
C LEU A 689 -25.43 31.51 -14.01
N PRO A 690 -24.64 30.48 -13.66
CA PRO A 690 -24.79 29.17 -14.29
C PRO A 690 -26.22 28.69 -14.03
N GLN A 691 -27.07 28.80 -15.05
CA GLN A 691 -28.33 28.10 -15.08
C GLN A 691 -28.00 26.61 -15.22
N ALA A 692 -28.74 25.76 -14.50
CA ALA A 692 -28.67 24.33 -14.69
C ALA A 692 -28.92 24.07 -16.18
N GLY A 693 -27.85 23.75 -16.93
CA GLY A 693 -27.99 23.30 -18.30
C GLY A 693 -28.96 22.12 -18.25
N SER A 694 -30.04 22.22 -19.03
CA SER A 694 -30.95 21.10 -19.25
C SER A 694 -30.09 19.88 -19.52
N GLY A 695 -30.13 18.92 -18.60
CA GLY A 695 -29.09 17.92 -18.44
C GLY A 695 -28.65 17.36 -19.79
N VAL A 696 -27.37 17.53 -20.13
CA VAL A 696 -26.77 16.73 -21.19
C VAL A 696 -27.04 15.30 -20.78
N ALA A 697 -27.88 14.61 -21.57
CA ALA A 697 -28.24 13.22 -21.33
C ALA A 697 -26.96 12.46 -21.02
N ALA A 698 -26.95 11.77 -19.87
CA ALA A 698 -25.81 11.00 -19.37
C ALA A 698 -25.05 10.38 -20.53
N SER A 699 -23.75 10.66 -20.62
CA SER A 699 -22.91 10.25 -21.73
C SER A 699 -23.22 8.80 -22.11
N SER A 700 -23.45 8.57 -23.40
CA SER A 700 -23.72 7.23 -23.96
C SER A 700 -22.69 6.19 -23.48
N LEU A 701 -21.48 6.65 -23.15
CA LEU A 701 -20.42 5.87 -22.50
C LEU A 701 -20.84 5.25 -21.15
N GLY A 702 -21.50 6.00 -20.26
CA GLY A 702 -21.91 5.51 -18.94
C GLY A 702 -22.99 4.41 -19.04
N LYS A 703 -23.93 4.56 -19.98
CA LYS A 703 -24.93 3.53 -20.30
C LYS A 703 -24.29 2.30 -20.94
N SER A 704 -23.34 2.50 -21.87
CA SER A 704 -22.65 1.40 -22.56
C SER A 704 -21.76 0.59 -21.62
N TYR A 705 -21.08 1.25 -20.68
CA TYR A 705 -20.33 0.60 -19.61
C TYR A 705 -21.22 -0.28 -18.72
N PHE A 706 -22.37 0.23 -18.28
CA PHE A 706 -23.31 -0.53 -17.45
C PHE A 706 -23.98 -1.70 -18.18
N GLN A 707 -24.25 -1.55 -19.47
CA GLN A 707 -24.82 -2.62 -20.30
C GLN A 707 -23.79 -3.75 -20.54
N ASN A 708 -22.52 -3.41 -20.78
CA ASN A 708 -21.46 -4.41 -20.97
C ASN A 708 -21.08 -5.13 -19.67
N LEU A 709 -21.26 -4.49 -18.50
CA LEU A 709 -21.05 -5.13 -17.20
C LEU A 709 -22.05 -6.25 -16.91
N LYS A 710 -23.27 -6.16 -17.45
CA LYS A 710 -24.30 -7.21 -17.30
C LYS A 710 -24.07 -8.42 -18.19
N ASN A 711 -23.33 -8.28 -19.29
CA ASN A 711 -23.09 -9.35 -20.26
C ASN A 711 -21.83 -10.19 -19.96
N GLY A 712 -21.07 -9.86 -18.91
CA GLY A 712 -19.85 -10.60 -18.50
C GLY A 712 -20.09 -11.83 -17.61
N LYS A 713 -21.34 -12.29 -17.48
CA LYS A 713 -21.69 -13.57 -16.83
C LYS A 713 -22.56 -14.40 -17.77
N GLN A 714 -21.93 -15.03 -18.76
CA GLN A 714 -22.34 -16.32 -19.31
C GLN A 714 -21.11 -17.20 -19.43
#